data_AF-A0A5K7ZE98-F1
#
_entry.id   AF-A0A5K7ZE98-F1
#
_cell.length_a   1.000
_cell.length_b   1.000
_cell.length_c   1.000
_cell.angle_alpha   90.00
_cell.angle_beta   90.00
_cell.angle_gamma   90.00
#
_symmetry.space_group_name_H-M   'P 1'
#
loop_
_entity.id
_entity.type
_entity.pdbx_description
1 polymer ?
#
loop_
_entity_poly.entity_id
_entity_poly.type
_entity_poly.pdbx_seq_one_letter_code
_entity_poly.pdbx_strand_id
1 'polypeptide(L)'
;MVFASLFALVTASFQKDDTTRQTMIRYAVKWMPLPFVLMLASAFWYLQAVPPETRMVMLQVSPELRTYIDGFLVLSPILFLAVLAMSIRLPRGLQQTAALVLMVIGLVYMGAFEFTREGGRRPFLVHGYMHSNSIRVSEAKEINRTGILQNARWSEVKSVTQENRIETGRQIFQLACASCHAIGGPMNDILPLTAKFDAVYGMDSMLDGLGKINNYMPPFLGTRPEREALAAYIVEELHGHAVQKTPSTASNLNFDIPAHTSQDEYVLLAWNNLGMHCISDSDPFWILLPPANDLFAQLVRKGELPEIVSEGVKLNYRVEPGFENPSAQVRFWEFSQPLMGKRIPENVGVSGNPVTGGEMAWNEETNAFEASLVPVVPYPANGTFNPYPLYMVEAVDEATGTVLATTRFVAPTSTEMGCKNCHGGGWRVAGVAGFTDETASDVLKVHDRINRTDLLKKARAGNPMLCQSCHADPVLGTEGKPGIPNFPAAIHGFHANYLTERGTEACFKCHPSSAAGPTGCLRGVHASLGLDCTHCHGFLEDHALSLLKYEKTQGKKVDKLMRHLTPRTVSSLQDIEPRIPWVNEPDCLNCHVDFEKPATRDVSGFNQWTHSVAGLFRMRTDDVGLMCEACHGATHANYPATNMYGKDRDNIPPLQYQGINLPIGANNNCALCHTVEMEDSVHHPNMLHEFRNRQLSRTIQGPSES
;
A
#
# COMPACT_ATOMS: atom_id res chain seq x y z
N MET A 1 -47.33 -6.68 19.99
CA MET A 1 -48.53 -7.51 19.74
C MET A 1 -48.20 -8.99 19.58
N VAL A 2 -47.22 -9.38 18.75
CA VAL A 2 -46.78 -10.80 18.62
C VAL A 2 -46.46 -11.44 19.98
N PHE A 3 -45.70 -10.76 20.85
CA PHE A 3 -45.43 -11.26 22.22
C PHE A 3 -46.66 -11.40 23.11
N ALA A 4 -47.64 -10.52 22.97
CA ALA A 4 -48.87 -10.64 23.74
C ALA A 4 -49.63 -11.91 23.32
N SER A 5 -49.66 -12.24 22.03
CA SER A 5 -50.21 -13.50 21.52
C SER A 5 -49.41 -14.71 22.00
N LEU A 6 -48.07 -14.68 21.95
CA LEU A 6 -47.23 -15.78 22.45
C LEU A 6 -47.39 -15.99 23.96
N PHE A 7 -47.46 -14.92 24.74
CA PHE A 7 -47.70 -14.98 26.18
C PHE A 7 -49.11 -15.49 26.50
N ALA A 8 -50.11 -15.07 25.72
CA ALA A 8 -51.47 -15.59 25.83
C ALA A 8 -51.53 -17.09 25.48
N LEU A 9 -50.76 -17.57 24.50
CA LEU A 9 -50.67 -18.99 24.17
C LEU A 9 -50.03 -19.80 25.29
N VAL A 10 -48.95 -19.30 25.90
CA VAL A 10 -48.34 -19.94 27.07
C VAL A 10 -49.36 -20.00 28.20
N THR A 11 -49.93 -18.88 28.64
CA THR A 11 -50.89 -18.86 29.76
C THR A 11 -52.16 -19.69 29.49
N ALA A 12 -52.66 -19.71 28.26
CA ALA A 12 -53.81 -20.53 27.88
C ALA A 12 -53.48 -22.03 27.86
N SER A 13 -52.29 -22.43 27.39
CA SER A 13 -51.87 -23.85 27.33
C SER A 13 -51.77 -24.54 28.70
N PHE A 14 -51.57 -23.77 29.77
CA PHE A 14 -51.51 -24.27 31.15
C PHE A 14 -52.87 -24.27 31.87
N GLN A 15 -53.95 -23.80 31.23
CA GLN A 15 -55.30 -23.89 31.79
C GLN A 15 -55.73 -25.34 32.00
N LYS A 16 -56.28 -25.62 33.19
CA LYS A 16 -56.69 -26.98 33.59
C LYS A 16 -57.94 -27.42 32.85
N ASP A 17 -58.93 -26.53 32.73
CA ASP A 17 -60.17 -26.80 32.00
C ASP A 17 -59.92 -26.83 30.48
N ASP A 18 -60.30 -27.93 29.82
CA ASP A 18 -60.01 -28.14 28.40
C ASP A 18 -60.81 -27.19 27.51
N THR A 19 -62.08 -26.95 27.84
CA THR A 19 -62.95 -26.04 27.07
C THR A 19 -62.41 -24.61 27.10
N THR A 20 -62.06 -24.13 28.29
CA THR A 20 -61.44 -22.82 28.51
C THR A 20 -60.09 -22.73 27.82
N ARG A 21 -59.24 -23.75 27.92
CA ARG A 21 -57.94 -23.81 27.24
C ARG A 21 -58.09 -23.64 25.73
N GLN A 22 -58.91 -24.47 25.07
CA GLN A 22 -59.06 -24.40 23.61
C GLN A 22 -59.71 -23.09 23.16
N THR A 23 -60.65 -22.56 23.93
CA THR A 23 -61.29 -21.26 23.65
C THR A 23 -60.27 -20.12 23.70
N MET A 24 -59.47 -20.07 24.76
CA MET A 24 -58.44 -19.05 24.93
C MET A 24 -57.30 -19.16 23.92
N ILE A 25 -56.91 -20.37 23.53
CA ILE A 25 -55.89 -20.58 22.49
C ILE A 25 -56.39 -20.11 21.13
N ARG A 26 -57.61 -20.50 20.72
CA ARG A 26 -58.20 -20.02 19.46
C ARG A 26 -58.37 -18.50 19.45
N TYR A 27 -58.75 -17.92 20.58
CA TYR A 27 -58.82 -16.48 20.75
C TYR A 27 -57.43 -15.84 20.56
N ALA A 28 -56.39 -16.35 21.22
CA ALA A 28 -55.03 -15.86 21.09
C ALA A 28 -54.46 -15.97 19.65
N VAL A 29 -54.74 -17.08 18.96
CA VAL A 29 -54.36 -17.30 17.55
C VAL A 29 -55.10 -16.33 16.62
N LYS A 30 -56.40 -16.09 16.82
CA LYS A 30 -57.20 -15.18 15.98
C LYS A 30 -56.65 -13.76 15.96
N TRP A 31 -55.99 -13.33 17.03
CA TRP A 31 -55.38 -12.01 17.14
C TRP A 31 -53.99 -11.91 16.50
N MET A 32 -53.42 -12.98 15.98
CA MET A 32 -52.06 -12.99 15.43
C MET A 32 -51.94 -12.48 13.97
N PRO A 33 -52.89 -12.76 13.04
CA PRO A 33 -52.78 -12.31 11.66
C PRO A 33 -52.74 -10.79 11.46
N LEU A 34 -53.54 -10.04 12.21
CA LEU A 34 -53.59 -8.58 12.10
C LEU A 34 -52.23 -7.94 12.44
N PRO A 35 -51.59 -8.22 13.60
CA PRO A 35 -50.23 -7.79 13.90
C PRO A 35 -49.19 -8.18 12.85
N PHE A 36 -49.31 -9.38 12.26
CA PHE A 36 -48.36 -9.84 11.24
C PHE A 36 -48.47 -9.02 9.94
N VAL A 37 -49.70 -8.73 9.48
CA VAL A 37 -49.93 -7.86 8.32
C VAL A 37 -49.45 -6.43 8.61
N LEU A 38 -49.76 -5.89 9.79
CA LEU A 38 -49.29 -4.57 10.21
C LEU A 38 -47.77 -4.51 10.28
N MET A 39 -47.12 -5.59 10.72
CA MET A 39 -45.66 -5.70 10.75
C MET A 39 -45.06 -5.68 9.35
N LEU A 40 -45.60 -6.44 8.39
CA LEU A 40 -45.13 -6.41 6.99
C LEU A 40 -45.32 -5.02 6.36
N ALA A 41 -46.47 -4.39 6.59
CA ALA A 41 -46.74 -3.03 6.12
C ALA A 41 -45.78 -2.01 6.75
N SER A 42 -45.51 -2.15 8.05
CA SER A 42 -44.57 -1.28 8.78
C SER A 42 -43.13 -1.51 8.34
N ALA A 43 -42.73 -2.75 8.06
CA ALA A 43 -41.41 -3.07 7.54
C ALA A 43 -41.21 -2.49 6.12
N PHE A 44 -42.22 -2.61 5.27
CA PHE A 44 -42.22 -1.98 3.94
C PHE A 44 -42.11 -0.45 4.06
N TRP A 45 -42.95 0.17 4.88
CA TRP A 45 -42.89 1.62 5.13
C TRP A 45 -41.53 2.05 5.68
N TYR A 46 -40.99 1.32 6.66
CA TYR A 46 -39.69 1.59 7.27
C TYR A 46 -38.56 1.56 6.22
N LEU A 47 -38.52 0.55 5.36
CA LEU A 47 -37.51 0.49 4.29
C LEU A 47 -37.62 1.68 3.32
N GLN A 48 -38.82 2.21 3.07
CA GLN A 48 -38.98 3.39 2.22
C GLN A 48 -38.62 4.70 2.93
N ALA A 49 -38.90 4.80 4.23
CA ALA A 49 -38.65 5.99 5.04
C ALA A 49 -37.16 6.18 5.39
N VAL A 50 -36.39 5.09 5.45
CA VAL A 50 -34.96 5.13 5.79
C VAL A 50 -34.15 5.73 4.61
N PRO A 51 -33.17 6.63 4.88
CA PRO A 51 -32.31 7.19 3.84
C PRO A 51 -31.63 6.10 2.99
N PRO A 52 -31.39 6.34 1.68
CA PRO A 52 -30.75 5.36 0.80
C PRO A 52 -29.40 4.86 1.33
N GLU A 53 -28.62 5.75 1.94
CA GLU A 53 -27.32 5.48 2.58
C GLU A 53 -27.46 4.39 3.67
N THR A 54 -28.44 4.55 4.56
CA THR A 54 -28.70 3.64 5.68
C THR A 54 -29.30 2.31 5.20
N ARG A 55 -30.15 2.33 4.17
CA ARG A 55 -30.64 1.10 3.51
C ARG A 55 -29.50 0.26 2.96
N MET A 56 -28.52 0.89 2.34
CA MET A 56 -27.34 0.21 1.79
C MET A 56 -26.51 -0.44 2.90
N VAL A 57 -26.32 0.24 4.02
CA VAL A 57 -25.62 -0.32 5.20
C VAL A 57 -26.37 -1.52 5.77
N MET A 58 -27.69 -1.42 5.95
CA MET A 58 -28.53 -2.50 6.46
C MET A 58 -28.56 -3.72 5.54
N LEU A 59 -28.67 -3.52 4.22
CA LEU A 59 -28.91 -4.61 3.28
C LEU A 59 -27.63 -5.17 2.65
N GLN A 60 -26.52 -4.44 2.68
CA GLN A 60 -25.38 -4.78 1.84
C GLN A 60 -23.99 -4.71 2.50
N VAL A 61 -23.79 -4.06 3.65
CA VAL A 61 -22.43 -3.74 4.12
C VAL A 61 -21.90 -4.64 5.25
N SER A 62 -22.75 -5.18 6.13
CA SER A 62 -22.29 -5.99 7.27
C SER A 62 -22.66 -7.47 7.12
N PRO A 63 -21.68 -8.37 6.88
CA PRO A 63 -21.87 -9.82 6.95
C PRO A 63 -22.44 -10.27 8.30
N GLU A 64 -22.11 -9.56 9.38
CA GLU A 64 -22.59 -9.84 10.73
C GLU A 64 -24.10 -9.59 10.86
N LEU A 65 -24.62 -8.54 10.23
CA LEU A 65 -26.06 -8.26 10.21
C LEU A 65 -26.86 -9.25 9.35
N ARG A 66 -26.23 -9.87 8.35
CA ARG A 66 -26.89 -10.80 7.44
C ARG A 66 -27.50 -11.99 8.16
N THR A 67 -26.80 -12.56 9.14
CA THR A 67 -27.31 -13.69 9.95
C THR A 67 -28.60 -13.32 10.69
N TYR A 68 -28.68 -12.10 11.23
CA TYR A 68 -29.88 -11.62 11.94
C TYR A 68 -31.01 -11.28 10.98
N ILE A 69 -30.70 -10.72 9.82
CA ILE A 69 -31.69 -10.44 8.76
C ILE A 69 -32.28 -11.75 8.24
N ASP A 70 -31.43 -12.72 7.88
CA ASP A 70 -31.87 -14.03 7.39
C ASP A 70 -32.69 -14.75 8.47
N GLY A 71 -32.25 -14.71 9.73
CA GLY A 71 -32.99 -15.21 10.88
C GLY A 71 -34.38 -14.55 11.01
N PHE A 72 -34.46 -13.23 10.91
CA PHE A 72 -35.74 -12.51 10.95
C PHE A 72 -36.66 -12.90 9.78
N LEU A 73 -36.13 -12.99 8.56
CA LEU A 73 -36.90 -13.34 7.36
C LEU A 73 -37.39 -14.79 7.38
N VAL A 74 -36.57 -15.73 7.85
CA VAL A 74 -36.91 -17.16 7.93
C VAL A 74 -37.83 -17.45 9.11
N LEU A 75 -37.58 -16.86 10.29
CA LEU A 75 -38.41 -17.08 11.48
C LEU A 75 -39.79 -16.42 11.36
N SER A 76 -39.95 -15.34 10.58
CA SER A 76 -41.24 -14.66 10.37
C SER A 76 -42.36 -15.62 9.90
N PRO A 77 -42.23 -16.32 8.74
CA PRO A 77 -43.26 -17.26 8.28
C PRO A 77 -43.36 -18.51 9.17
N ILE A 78 -42.26 -19.00 9.74
CA ILE A 78 -42.26 -20.16 10.65
C ILE A 78 -43.10 -19.86 11.89
N LEU A 79 -42.84 -18.72 12.55
CA LEU A 79 -43.57 -18.29 13.73
C LEU A 79 -45.05 -18.07 13.41
N PHE A 80 -45.34 -17.47 12.25
CA PHE A 80 -46.72 -17.28 11.78
C PHE A 80 -47.48 -18.59 11.61
N LEU A 81 -46.94 -19.52 10.82
CA LEU A 81 -47.59 -20.79 10.55
C LEU A 81 -47.69 -21.66 11.81
N ALA A 82 -46.66 -21.67 12.64
CA ALA A 82 -46.65 -22.46 13.87
C ALA A 82 -47.62 -21.92 14.93
N VAL A 83 -47.80 -20.59 15.03
CA VAL A 83 -48.86 -20.01 15.85
C VAL A 83 -50.25 -20.36 15.30
N LEU A 84 -50.46 -20.32 13.98
CA LEU A 84 -51.72 -20.76 13.39
C LEU A 84 -52.02 -22.24 13.68
N ALA A 85 -50.99 -23.11 13.62
CA ALA A 85 -51.11 -24.53 13.92
C ALA A 85 -51.55 -24.81 15.37
N MET A 86 -51.33 -23.88 16.31
CA MET A 86 -51.81 -24.00 17.70
C MET A 86 -53.35 -23.98 17.81
N SER A 87 -54.07 -23.58 16.75
CA SER A 87 -55.53 -23.67 16.69
C SER A 87 -56.05 -25.11 16.53
N ILE A 88 -55.16 -26.05 16.13
CA ILE A 88 -55.44 -27.47 16.04
C ILE A 88 -55.47 -28.06 17.46
N ARG A 89 -56.38 -29.01 17.69
CA ARG A 89 -56.52 -29.66 19.01
C ARG A 89 -55.36 -30.64 19.23
N LEU A 90 -54.32 -30.18 19.92
CA LEU A 90 -53.14 -30.96 20.29
C LEU A 90 -53.29 -31.62 21.67
N PRO A 91 -52.60 -32.75 21.94
CA PRO A 91 -52.46 -33.28 23.30
C PRO A 91 -51.84 -32.24 24.23
N ARG A 92 -52.32 -32.18 25.48
CA ARG A 92 -51.95 -31.13 26.45
C ARG A 92 -50.45 -30.92 26.60
N GLY A 93 -49.67 -31.99 26.79
CA GLY A 93 -48.22 -31.88 26.96
C GLY A 93 -47.51 -31.34 25.71
N LEU A 94 -47.98 -31.74 24.52
CA LEU A 94 -47.46 -31.22 23.25
C LEU A 94 -47.83 -29.74 23.07
N GLN A 95 -49.04 -29.34 23.45
CA GLN A 95 -49.50 -27.96 23.37
C GLN A 95 -48.73 -27.03 24.31
N GLN A 96 -48.43 -27.48 25.54
CA GLN A 96 -47.59 -26.74 26.49
C GLN A 96 -46.15 -26.60 25.98
N THR A 97 -45.57 -27.70 25.49
CA THR A 97 -44.21 -27.70 24.93
C THR A 97 -44.13 -26.78 23.71
N ALA A 98 -45.09 -26.89 22.79
CA ALA A 98 -45.16 -26.04 21.60
C ALA A 98 -45.31 -24.56 21.97
N ALA A 99 -46.14 -24.20 22.96
CA ALA A 99 -46.29 -22.82 23.40
C ALA A 99 -44.99 -22.25 23.98
N LEU A 100 -44.25 -23.02 24.79
CA LEU A 100 -42.95 -22.61 25.33
C LEU A 100 -41.88 -22.48 24.24
N VAL A 101 -41.82 -23.43 23.29
CA VAL A 101 -40.91 -23.36 22.14
C VAL A 101 -41.22 -22.13 21.28
N LEU A 102 -42.49 -21.85 20.99
CA LEU A 102 -42.90 -20.67 20.24
C LEU A 102 -42.55 -19.36 20.96
N MET A 103 -42.60 -19.33 22.30
CA MET A 103 -42.12 -18.19 23.08
C MET A 103 -40.61 -17.99 22.90
N VAL A 104 -39.80 -19.05 22.99
CA VAL A 104 -38.35 -18.97 22.76
C VAL A 104 -38.04 -18.50 21.34
N ILE A 105 -38.70 -19.07 20.33
CA ILE A 105 -38.57 -18.63 18.93
C ILE A 105 -38.96 -17.16 18.79
N GLY A 106 -40.03 -16.71 19.45
CA GLY A 106 -40.44 -15.31 19.45
C GLY A 106 -39.42 -14.37 20.08
N LEU A 107 -38.75 -14.79 21.16
CA LEU A 107 -37.67 -14.02 21.78
C LEU A 107 -36.44 -13.93 20.87
N VAL A 108 -36.03 -15.05 20.24
CA VAL A 108 -34.94 -15.07 19.24
C VAL A 108 -35.28 -14.18 18.04
N TYR A 109 -36.52 -14.25 17.55
CA TYR A 109 -37.03 -13.44 16.47
C TYR A 109 -36.93 -11.93 16.78
N MET A 110 -37.33 -11.53 17.98
CA MET A 110 -37.19 -10.14 18.43
C MET A 110 -35.74 -9.73 18.61
N GLY A 111 -34.90 -10.61 19.15
CA GLY A 111 -33.46 -10.37 19.22
C GLY A 111 -32.90 -10.08 17.83
N ALA A 112 -33.18 -10.94 16.85
CA ALA A 112 -32.76 -10.75 15.47
C ALA A 112 -33.24 -9.41 14.87
N PHE A 113 -34.49 -9.01 15.15
CA PHE A 113 -35.01 -7.70 14.75
C PHE A 113 -34.26 -6.54 15.43
N GLU A 114 -34.08 -6.57 16.75
CA GLU A 114 -33.41 -5.51 17.50
C GLU A 114 -31.94 -5.37 17.10
N PHE A 115 -31.22 -6.48 16.87
CA PHE A 115 -29.85 -6.44 16.33
C PHE A 115 -29.80 -5.85 14.92
N THR A 116 -30.78 -6.17 14.07
CA THR A 116 -30.89 -5.58 12.72
C THR A 116 -31.17 -4.08 12.79
N ARG A 117 -32.11 -3.66 13.65
CA ARG A 117 -32.46 -2.25 13.88
C ARG A 117 -31.28 -1.47 14.45
N GLU A 118 -30.59 -2.04 15.44
CA GLU A 118 -29.42 -1.44 16.07
C GLU A 118 -28.25 -1.32 15.09
N GLY A 119 -27.94 -2.40 14.39
CA GLY A 119 -26.89 -2.41 13.38
C GLY A 119 -27.17 -1.44 12.23
N GLY A 120 -28.43 -1.29 11.84
CA GLY A 120 -28.82 -0.41 10.75
C GLY A 120 -28.66 1.07 11.03
N ARG A 121 -28.73 1.51 12.30
CA ARG A 121 -28.53 2.93 12.64
C ARG A 121 -27.06 3.30 12.87
N ARG A 122 -26.15 2.32 12.99
CA ARG A 122 -24.72 2.58 13.16
C ARG A 122 -24.17 3.37 11.95
N PRO A 123 -23.29 4.36 12.20
CA PRO A 123 -22.52 4.60 13.42
C PRO A 123 -23.23 5.49 14.44
N PHE A 124 -24.51 5.83 14.22
CA PHE A 124 -25.27 6.76 15.04
C PHE A 124 -26.16 6.06 16.06
N LEU A 125 -26.29 6.68 17.23
CA LEU A 125 -27.39 6.40 18.14
C LEU A 125 -28.67 7.09 17.66
N VAL A 126 -28.53 8.35 17.20
CA VAL A 126 -29.55 9.17 16.54
C VAL A 126 -28.94 9.73 15.27
N HIS A 127 -29.47 9.32 14.11
CA HIS A 127 -28.88 9.62 12.81
C HIS A 127 -28.64 11.13 12.60
N GLY A 128 -27.40 11.50 12.29
CA GLY A 128 -26.99 12.89 12.06
C GLY A 128 -26.93 13.79 13.29
N TYR A 129 -27.29 13.28 14.48
CA TYR A 129 -27.29 14.05 15.72
C TYR A 129 -26.25 13.55 16.73
N MET A 130 -26.17 12.24 16.94
CA MET A 130 -25.33 11.64 17.98
C MET A 130 -24.76 10.28 17.55
N HIS A 131 -23.45 10.10 17.75
CA HIS A 131 -22.74 8.85 17.49
C HIS A 131 -23.03 7.78 18.55
N SER A 132 -22.66 6.53 18.26
CA SER A 132 -22.88 5.38 19.16
C SER A 132 -22.05 5.44 20.46
N ASN A 133 -21.05 6.32 20.51
CA ASN A 133 -20.30 6.67 21.72
C ASN A 133 -20.86 7.92 22.42
N SER A 134 -22.09 8.33 22.09
CA SER A 134 -22.81 9.46 22.68
C SER A 134 -22.22 10.86 22.41
N ILE A 135 -21.20 10.98 21.55
CA ILE A 135 -20.68 12.28 21.11
C ILE A 135 -21.63 12.91 20.08
N ARG A 136 -21.97 14.20 20.24
CA ARG A 136 -22.83 14.89 19.27
C ARG A 136 -22.05 15.25 18.02
N VAL A 137 -22.70 15.13 16.86
CA VAL A 137 -22.09 15.49 15.56
C VAL A 137 -21.66 16.97 15.53
N SER A 138 -22.41 17.84 16.20
CA SER A 138 -22.08 19.28 16.32
C SER A 138 -20.81 19.58 17.12
N GLU A 139 -20.37 18.67 17.99
CA GLU A 139 -19.22 18.84 18.87
C GLU A 139 -17.92 18.29 18.25
N ALA A 140 -18.04 17.48 17.19
CA ALA A 140 -16.92 16.77 16.56
C ALA A 140 -15.76 17.69 16.16
N LYS A 141 -16.06 18.85 15.56
CA LYS A 141 -15.03 19.81 15.13
C LYS A 141 -14.25 20.38 16.31
N GLU A 142 -14.93 20.68 17.41
CA GLU A 142 -14.29 21.23 18.60
C GLU A 142 -13.45 20.18 19.31
N ILE A 143 -13.95 18.95 19.42
CA ILE A 143 -13.23 17.83 20.02
C ILE A 143 -11.97 17.48 19.21
N ASN A 144 -12.02 17.48 17.88
CA ASN A 144 -10.83 17.26 17.07
C ASN A 144 -9.77 18.36 17.26
N ARG A 145 -10.19 19.58 17.59
CA ARG A 145 -9.29 20.72 17.83
C ARG A 145 -8.67 20.69 19.22
N THR A 146 -9.46 20.40 20.25
CA THR A 146 -9.07 20.54 21.67
C THR A 146 -8.74 19.21 22.36
N GLY A 147 -9.21 18.10 21.80
CA GLY A 147 -9.03 16.76 22.32
C GLY A 147 -10.23 16.26 23.13
N ILE A 148 -10.44 14.94 23.11
CA ILE A 148 -11.56 14.30 23.82
C ILE A 148 -11.44 14.47 25.34
N LEU A 149 -10.22 14.47 25.87
CA LEU A 149 -9.95 14.52 27.31
C LEU A 149 -10.30 15.88 27.92
N GLN A 150 -10.08 16.97 27.17
CA GLN A 150 -10.44 18.32 27.61
C GLN A 150 -11.95 18.52 27.66
N ASN A 151 -12.69 17.85 26.77
CA ASN A 151 -14.14 17.92 26.69
C ASN A 151 -14.84 16.92 27.62
N ALA A 152 -14.13 15.89 28.09
CA ALA A 152 -14.64 14.91 29.04
C ALA A 152 -14.60 15.45 30.48
N ARG A 153 -15.80 15.69 31.06
CA ARG A 153 -15.96 16.21 32.42
C ARG A 153 -15.27 15.35 33.48
N TRP A 154 -15.37 14.03 33.35
CA TRP A 154 -14.89 13.04 34.32
C TRP A 154 -13.57 12.37 33.93
N SER A 155 -12.78 13.00 33.06
CA SER A 155 -11.43 12.52 32.73
C SER A 155 -10.41 13.03 33.76
N GLU A 156 -9.64 12.13 34.37
CA GLU A 156 -8.55 12.48 35.30
C GLU A 156 -7.34 13.03 34.55
N VAL A 157 -7.11 12.55 33.32
CA VAL A 157 -6.08 13.08 32.41
C VAL A 157 -6.69 14.19 31.56
N LYS A 158 -5.99 15.32 31.43
CA LYS A 158 -6.41 16.47 30.60
C LYS A 158 -5.50 16.74 29.40
N SER A 159 -4.31 16.14 29.38
CA SER A 159 -3.35 16.27 28.29
C SER A 159 -2.46 15.03 28.22
N VAL A 160 -2.01 14.70 27.01
CA VAL A 160 -1.11 13.57 26.77
C VAL A 160 0.33 13.98 27.12
N THR A 161 1.01 13.16 27.90
CA THR A 161 2.45 13.21 28.18
C THR A 161 3.08 11.85 27.91
N GLN A 162 4.42 11.79 27.92
CA GLN A 162 5.11 10.52 27.69
C GLN A 162 4.85 9.51 28.81
N GLU A 163 4.74 9.99 30.04
CA GLU A 163 4.55 9.18 31.26
C GLU A 163 3.11 8.64 31.38
N ASN A 164 2.13 9.41 30.94
CA ASN A 164 0.72 9.04 31.07
C ASN A 164 0.13 8.43 29.79
N ARG A 165 0.94 8.15 28.75
CA ARG A 165 0.49 7.71 27.42
C ARG A 165 -0.45 6.51 27.46
N ILE A 166 -0.12 5.48 28.25
CA ILE A 166 -0.92 4.27 28.36
C ILE A 166 -2.23 4.52 29.12
N GLU A 167 -2.16 5.22 30.25
CA GLU A 167 -3.35 5.58 31.03
C GLU A 167 -4.31 6.49 30.24
N THR A 168 -3.75 7.42 29.47
CA THR A 168 -4.49 8.24 28.50
C THR A 168 -5.25 7.36 27.51
N GLY A 169 -4.58 6.39 26.89
CA GLY A 169 -5.20 5.45 25.97
C GLY A 169 -6.32 4.63 26.61
N ARG A 170 -6.13 4.19 27.86
CA ARG A 170 -7.16 3.50 28.65
C ARG A 170 -8.41 4.38 28.86
N GLN A 171 -8.23 5.64 29.26
CA GLN A 171 -9.35 6.56 29.48
C GLN A 171 -10.10 6.86 28.18
N ILE A 172 -9.37 7.06 27.08
CA ILE A 172 -10.00 7.25 25.76
C ILE A 172 -10.78 6.00 25.35
N PHE A 173 -10.24 4.79 25.57
CA PHE A 173 -10.97 3.56 25.28
C PHE A 173 -12.29 3.49 26.07
N GLN A 174 -12.27 3.85 27.35
CA GLN A 174 -13.48 3.89 28.17
C GLN A 174 -14.50 4.93 27.66
N LEU A 175 -14.04 6.12 27.28
CA LEU A 175 -14.90 7.21 26.82
C LEU A 175 -15.48 6.97 25.42
N ALA A 176 -14.70 6.42 24.50
CA ALA A 176 -15.03 6.40 23.08
C ALA A 176 -15.32 5.00 22.51
N CYS A 177 -14.89 3.92 23.17
CA CYS A 177 -14.90 2.56 22.61
C CYS A 177 -15.70 1.55 23.45
N ALA A 178 -15.63 1.64 24.79
CA ALA A 178 -16.16 0.65 25.71
C ALA A 178 -17.69 0.50 25.68
N SER A 179 -18.42 1.49 25.14
CA SER A 179 -19.88 1.36 24.94
C SER A 179 -20.26 0.26 23.94
N CYS A 180 -19.33 -0.11 23.04
CA CYS A 180 -19.54 -1.12 22.02
C CYS A 180 -18.56 -2.30 22.12
N HIS A 181 -17.33 -2.05 22.58
CA HIS A 181 -16.26 -3.04 22.60
C HIS A 181 -15.94 -3.50 24.01
N ALA A 182 -16.17 -4.78 24.28
CA ALA A 182 -15.71 -5.41 25.51
C ALA A 182 -14.22 -5.77 25.42
N ILE A 183 -13.58 -5.96 26.57
CA ILE A 183 -12.24 -6.54 26.68
C ILE A 183 -12.41 -7.95 27.24
N GLY A 184 -12.18 -8.98 26.43
CA GLY A 184 -12.36 -10.39 26.82
C GLY A 184 -13.82 -10.78 27.11
N GLY A 185 -14.79 -10.02 26.58
CA GLY A 185 -16.22 -10.26 26.79
C GLY A 185 -16.86 -11.09 25.68
N PRO A 186 -18.08 -11.64 25.89
CA PRO A 186 -18.75 -12.51 24.92
C PRO A 186 -19.28 -11.76 23.69
N MET A 187 -19.36 -10.43 23.73
CA MET A 187 -19.94 -9.59 22.68
C MET A 187 -18.92 -8.54 22.22
N ASN A 188 -18.69 -8.45 20.91
CA ASN A 188 -17.83 -7.43 20.26
C ASN A 188 -16.47 -7.23 20.94
N ASP A 189 -15.82 -8.33 21.34
CA ASP A 189 -14.51 -8.31 21.97
C ASP A 189 -13.48 -7.61 21.08
N ILE A 190 -12.75 -6.65 21.65
CA ILE A 190 -11.72 -5.91 20.92
C ILE A 190 -10.48 -6.77 20.65
N LEU A 191 -10.18 -7.76 21.50
CA LEU A 191 -8.93 -8.51 21.42
C LEU A 191 -8.80 -9.25 20.07
N PRO A 192 -9.76 -10.07 19.62
CA PRO A 192 -9.64 -10.75 18.32
C PRO A 192 -9.64 -9.79 17.13
N LEU A 193 -10.29 -8.63 17.26
CA LEU A 193 -10.40 -7.63 16.19
C LEU A 193 -9.11 -6.84 15.98
N THR A 194 -8.28 -6.73 17.02
CA THR A 194 -7.05 -5.93 17.02
C THR A 194 -5.78 -6.78 17.14
N ALA A 195 -5.89 -8.09 17.34
CA ALA A 195 -4.77 -9.02 17.50
C ALA A 195 -3.73 -9.00 16.38
N LYS A 196 -4.09 -8.53 15.17
CA LYS A 196 -3.16 -8.45 14.04
C LYS A 196 -2.23 -7.23 14.09
N PHE A 197 -2.50 -6.24 14.94
CA PHE A 197 -1.69 -5.04 15.03
C PHE A 197 -0.57 -5.24 16.05
N ASP A 198 0.64 -5.53 15.56
CA ASP A 198 1.85 -5.73 16.36
C ASP A 198 2.59 -4.42 16.67
N ALA A 199 2.16 -3.30 16.07
CA ALA A 199 2.78 -2.00 16.21
C ALA A 199 1.74 -0.88 16.34
N VAL A 200 2.06 0.11 17.18
CA VAL A 200 1.22 1.30 17.41
C VAL A 200 0.86 2.01 16.12
N TYR A 201 1.81 2.13 15.19
CA TYR A 201 1.58 2.82 13.92
C TYR A 201 0.42 2.19 13.12
N GLY A 202 0.36 0.86 13.05
CA GLY A 202 -0.70 0.14 12.35
C GLY A 202 -2.07 0.35 12.98
N MET A 203 -2.13 0.26 14.30
CA MET A 203 -3.37 0.49 15.05
C MET A 203 -3.83 1.95 14.95
N ASP A 204 -2.92 2.92 15.09
CA ASP A 204 -3.21 4.35 14.90
C ASP A 204 -3.72 4.64 13.47
N SER A 205 -3.16 3.98 12.45
CA SER A 205 -3.64 4.10 11.07
C SER A 205 -5.06 3.57 10.90
N MET A 206 -5.37 2.42 11.53
CA MET A 206 -6.74 1.89 11.54
C MET A 206 -7.71 2.85 12.23
N LEU A 207 -7.32 3.45 13.35
CA LEU A 207 -8.13 4.43 14.08
C LEU A 207 -8.37 5.71 13.25
N ASP A 208 -7.36 6.17 12.50
CA ASP A 208 -7.47 7.33 11.61
C ASP A 208 -8.50 7.09 10.49
N GLY A 209 -8.57 5.87 9.95
CA GLY A 209 -9.51 5.52 8.89
C GLY A 209 -10.96 5.30 9.30
N LEU A 210 -11.27 5.26 10.61
CA LEU A 210 -12.62 5.00 11.09
C LEU A 210 -13.60 6.05 10.56
N GLY A 211 -14.74 5.59 10.06
CA GLY A 211 -15.81 6.48 9.56
C GLY A 211 -15.53 7.19 8.24
N LYS A 212 -14.37 6.97 7.59
CA LYS A 212 -14.03 7.56 6.27
C LYS A 212 -14.47 6.67 5.11
N ILE A 213 -13.96 5.42 5.06
CA ILE A 213 -14.30 4.47 3.98
C ILE A 213 -15.36 3.46 4.43
N ASN A 214 -15.27 2.97 5.66
CA ASN A 214 -16.30 2.15 6.29
C ASN A 214 -17.03 2.99 7.34
N ASN A 215 -18.32 3.21 7.12
CA ASN A 215 -19.14 4.09 7.94
C ASN A 215 -19.84 3.33 9.07
N TYR A 216 -19.56 2.04 9.29
CA TYR A 216 -20.19 1.27 10.36
C TYR A 216 -19.74 1.70 11.76
N MET A 217 -18.49 2.15 11.91
CA MET A 217 -17.96 2.69 13.16
C MET A 217 -17.93 4.22 13.11
N PRO A 218 -18.15 4.92 14.24
CA PRO A 218 -17.98 6.36 14.30
C PRO A 218 -16.52 6.72 14.03
N PRO A 219 -16.25 7.90 13.46
CA PRO A 219 -14.88 8.40 13.32
C PRO A 219 -14.23 8.55 14.70
N PHE A 220 -12.91 8.39 14.76
CA PHE A 220 -12.18 8.79 15.96
C PHE A 220 -12.28 10.31 16.10
N LEU A 221 -12.77 10.77 17.26
CA LEU A 221 -12.90 12.20 17.58
C LEU A 221 -11.90 12.53 18.69
N GLY A 222 -10.89 13.34 18.36
CA GLY A 222 -9.77 13.69 19.24
C GLY A 222 -8.53 14.10 18.44
N THR A 223 -7.47 14.45 19.16
CA THR A 223 -6.19 14.85 18.54
C THR A 223 -5.34 13.64 18.14
N ARG A 224 -4.35 13.84 17.26
CA ARG A 224 -3.40 12.78 16.89
C ARG A 224 -2.66 12.18 18.09
N PRO A 225 -2.10 12.96 19.06
CA PRO A 225 -1.49 12.38 20.25
C PRO A 225 -2.44 11.50 21.08
N GLU A 226 -3.71 11.88 21.18
CA GLU A 226 -4.74 11.07 21.87
C GLU A 226 -5.01 9.76 21.11
N ARG A 227 -5.07 9.79 19.78
CA ARG A 227 -5.25 8.59 18.95
C ARG A 227 -4.06 7.63 19.05
N GLU A 228 -2.85 8.17 19.03
CA GLU A 228 -1.61 7.42 19.21
C GLU A 228 -1.51 6.81 20.62
N ALA A 229 -2.01 7.51 21.65
CA ALA A 229 -2.12 6.98 23.01
C ALA A 229 -3.14 5.83 23.11
N LEU A 230 -4.31 5.95 22.47
CA LEU A 230 -5.29 4.86 22.37
C LEU A 230 -4.70 3.63 21.65
N ALA A 231 -4.00 3.85 20.53
CA ALA A 231 -3.31 2.80 19.81
C ALA A 231 -2.24 2.10 20.68
N ALA A 232 -1.48 2.87 21.47
CA ALA A 232 -0.50 2.35 22.40
C ALA A 232 -1.13 1.47 23.47
N TYR A 233 -2.21 1.92 24.09
CA TYR A 233 -2.94 1.11 25.08
C TYR A 233 -3.41 -0.24 24.48
N ILE A 234 -3.97 -0.22 23.27
CA ILE A 234 -4.44 -1.45 22.61
C ILE A 234 -3.27 -2.39 22.31
N VAL A 235 -2.17 -1.89 21.73
CA VAL A 235 -1.06 -2.74 21.27
C VAL A 235 -0.15 -3.16 22.43
N GLU A 236 0.27 -2.21 23.26
CA GLU A 236 1.29 -2.41 24.28
C GLU A 236 0.69 -3.02 25.56
N GLU A 237 -0.50 -2.59 25.99
CA GLU A 237 -1.11 -3.08 27.23
C GLU A 237 -2.06 -4.27 27.00
N LEU A 238 -3.03 -4.16 26.08
CA LEU A 238 -4.02 -5.24 25.90
C LEU A 238 -3.42 -6.49 25.25
N HIS A 239 -2.50 -6.32 24.29
CA HIS A 239 -1.83 -7.43 23.61
C HIS A 239 -0.43 -7.74 24.15
N GLY A 240 0.14 -6.86 24.98
CA GLY A 240 1.48 -7.06 25.53
C GLY A 240 2.62 -6.97 24.50
N HIS A 241 2.38 -6.33 23.34
CA HIS A 241 3.42 -6.17 22.33
C HIS A 241 4.42 -5.11 22.77
N ALA A 242 5.70 -5.48 22.85
CA ALA A 242 6.77 -4.54 23.17
C ALA A 242 6.95 -3.51 22.05
N VAL A 243 7.41 -2.31 22.40
CA VAL A 243 7.81 -1.27 21.44
C VAL A 243 8.97 -1.82 20.59
N GLN A 244 8.69 -2.18 19.33
CA GLN A 244 9.72 -2.64 18.40
C GLN A 244 10.67 -1.49 18.08
N LYS A 245 11.89 -1.55 18.62
CA LYS A 245 13.02 -0.67 18.28
C LYS A 245 14.22 -1.54 17.91
N THR A 246 14.17 -2.15 16.73
CA THR A 246 15.39 -2.73 16.17
C THR A 246 15.67 -2.01 14.86
N PRO A 247 16.56 -0.99 14.87
CA PRO A 247 17.14 -0.49 13.63
C PRO A 247 17.78 -1.67 12.90
N SER A 248 17.48 -1.82 11.61
CA SER A 248 18.21 -2.78 10.80
C SER A 248 19.60 -2.23 10.54
N THR A 249 20.64 -2.89 11.06
CA THR A 249 22.02 -2.57 10.68
C THR A 249 22.35 -3.32 9.39
N ALA A 250 22.35 -2.61 8.27
CA ALA A 250 22.84 -3.16 7.00
C ALA A 250 24.31 -3.58 7.16
N SER A 251 24.66 -4.72 6.56
CA SER A 251 26.05 -5.18 6.49
C SER A 251 26.77 -4.41 5.39
N ASN A 252 27.96 -3.89 5.68
CA ASN A 252 28.81 -3.30 4.65
C ASN A 252 29.31 -4.42 3.72
N LEU A 253 28.82 -4.44 2.48
CA LEU A 253 29.18 -5.43 1.47
C LEU A 253 30.38 -4.94 0.68
N ASN A 254 31.31 -5.85 0.44
CA ASN A 254 32.45 -5.56 -0.43
C ASN A 254 31.97 -5.38 -1.87
N PHE A 255 32.63 -4.47 -2.58
CA PHE A 255 32.53 -4.30 -4.01
C PHE A 255 33.88 -3.84 -4.54
N ASP A 256 34.18 -4.20 -5.78
CA ASP A 256 35.36 -3.75 -6.51
C ASP A 256 34.95 -2.87 -7.69
N ILE A 257 35.83 -1.93 -8.01
CA ILE A 257 35.70 -1.02 -9.13
C ILE A 257 36.53 -1.61 -10.27
N PRO A 258 35.93 -1.92 -11.44
CA PRO A 258 36.70 -2.41 -12.58
C PRO A 258 37.81 -1.43 -12.98
N ALA A 259 38.93 -1.95 -13.48
CA ALA A 259 40.06 -1.11 -13.86
C ALA A 259 39.71 -0.27 -15.10
N HIS A 260 40.20 0.98 -15.10
CA HIS A 260 40.18 1.87 -16.26
C HIS A 260 41.45 2.72 -16.26
N THR A 261 41.99 2.98 -17.44
CA THR A 261 43.13 3.87 -17.63
C THR A 261 42.81 4.93 -18.68
N SER A 262 43.52 6.06 -18.63
CA SER A 262 43.37 7.12 -19.63
C SER A 262 43.71 6.68 -21.06
N GLN A 263 44.43 5.56 -21.22
CA GLN A 263 44.78 4.96 -22.51
C GLN A 263 43.67 4.10 -23.11
N ASP A 264 42.68 3.71 -22.31
CA ASP A 264 41.56 2.91 -22.82
C ASP A 264 40.75 3.77 -23.81
N GLU A 265 40.31 3.15 -24.90
CA GLU A 265 39.60 3.81 -26.00
C GLU A 265 38.08 3.92 -25.76
N TYR A 266 37.55 3.17 -24.79
CA TYR A 266 36.13 3.02 -24.57
C TYR A 266 35.71 3.35 -23.12
N VAL A 267 34.53 3.95 -22.99
CA VAL A 267 33.83 4.18 -21.73
C VAL A 267 32.49 3.45 -21.81
N LEU A 268 32.24 2.51 -20.89
CA LEU A 268 31.00 1.75 -20.81
C LEU A 268 30.21 2.21 -19.59
N LEU A 269 29.10 2.91 -19.83
CA LEU A 269 28.19 3.36 -18.78
C LEU A 269 27.04 2.37 -18.68
N ALA A 270 26.73 1.88 -17.49
CA ALA A 270 25.61 0.97 -17.25
C ALA A 270 24.85 1.34 -15.97
N TRP A 271 23.53 1.17 -15.99
CA TRP A 271 22.64 1.58 -14.91
C TRP A 271 21.30 0.84 -14.95
N ASN A 272 20.44 1.13 -13.97
CA ASN A 272 19.05 0.69 -13.93
C ASN A 272 18.10 1.91 -13.98
N ASN A 273 16.87 1.75 -14.46
CA ASN A 273 15.99 2.88 -14.78
C ASN A 273 15.22 3.56 -13.63
N LEU A 274 15.09 2.92 -12.46
CA LEU A 274 14.20 3.39 -11.37
C LEU A 274 14.90 3.67 -10.05
N GLY A 275 16.14 3.19 -9.90
CA GLY A 275 16.89 3.13 -8.66
C GLY A 275 16.33 2.20 -7.58
N MET A 276 15.14 1.63 -7.77
CA MET A 276 14.61 0.50 -6.99
C MET A 276 13.40 -0.15 -7.67
N HIS A 277 13.45 -1.47 -7.91
CA HIS A 277 12.28 -2.24 -8.31
C HIS A 277 11.65 -2.95 -7.11
N CYS A 278 10.40 -2.61 -6.79
CA CYS A 278 9.68 -3.24 -5.66
C CYS A 278 8.92 -4.47 -6.15
N ILE A 279 9.08 -5.60 -5.48
CA ILE A 279 8.34 -6.83 -5.78
C ILE A 279 7.57 -7.32 -4.56
N SER A 280 6.52 -8.09 -4.82
CA SER A 280 5.82 -8.85 -3.80
C SER A 280 6.24 -10.31 -3.91
N ASP A 281 6.72 -10.90 -2.82
CA ASP A 281 7.09 -12.31 -2.73
C ASP A 281 5.97 -13.17 -2.10
N SER A 282 4.72 -12.79 -2.39
CA SER A 282 3.48 -13.42 -1.95
C SER A 282 2.83 -14.29 -3.04
N ASP A 283 3.65 -14.85 -3.94
CA ASP A 283 3.25 -15.50 -5.20
C ASP A 283 2.06 -16.48 -5.11
N PRO A 284 1.93 -17.33 -4.05
CA PRO A 284 0.80 -18.25 -3.91
C PRO A 284 -0.56 -17.56 -3.68
N PHE A 285 -0.57 -16.25 -3.40
CA PHE A 285 -1.77 -15.47 -3.11
C PHE A 285 -2.01 -14.39 -4.15
N TRP A 286 -1.04 -13.50 -4.33
CA TRP A 286 -1.11 -12.38 -5.27
C TRP A 286 0.26 -11.82 -5.56
N ILE A 287 0.39 -11.12 -6.68
CA ILE A 287 1.57 -10.29 -6.97
C ILE A 287 1.17 -8.86 -7.34
N LEU A 288 2.06 -7.93 -7.00
CA LEU A 288 2.05 -6.53 -7.42
C LEU A 288 2.87 -6.35 -8.68
N LEU A 289 4.14 -6.74 -8.62
CA LEU A 289 5.05 -6.72 -9.74
C LEU A 289 5.87 -8.01 -9.70
N PRO A 290 6.16 -8.63 -10.85
CA PRO A 290 7.02 -9.79 -10.92
C PRO A 290 8.48 -9.40 -10.59
N PRO A 291 9.34 -10.38 -10.27
CA PRO A 291 10.79 -10.21 -10.33
C PRO A 291 11.19 -9.58 -11.68
N ALA A 292 11.78 -8.39 -11.63
CA ALA A 292 12.17 -7.64 -12.81
C ALA A 292 13.21 -6.54 -12.45
N ASN A 293 14.00 -6.17 -13.44
CA ASN A 293 14.84 -4.98 -13.47
C ASN A 293 15.16 -4.68 -14.93
N ASP A 294 15.18 -3.41 -15.30
CA ASP A 294 15.57 -3.00 -16.65
C ASP A 294 17.00 -2.48 -16.59
N LEU A 295 17.89 -3.18 -17.31
CA LEU A 295 19.32 -2.89 -17.36
C LEU A 295 19.61 -2.11 -18.65
N PHE A 296 20.36 -1.02 -18.52
CA PHE A 296 20.73 -0.15 -19.64
C PHE A 296 22.24 0.00 -19.71
N ALA A 297 22.76 0.15 -20.93
CA ALA A 297 24.15 0.49 -21.14
C ALA A 297 24.38 1.30 -22.43
N GLN A 298 25.34 2.22 -22.37
CA GLN A 298 25.86 2.95 -23.53
C GLN A 298 27.38 2.78 -23.58
N LEU A 299 27.88 2.30 -24.72
CA LEU A 299 29.31 2.20 -25.00
C LEU A 299 29.74 3.43 -25.80
N VAL A 300 30.63 4.23 -25.24
CA VAL A 300 31.17 5.43 -25.88
C VAL A 300 32.61 5.17 -26.32
N ARG A 301 32.89 5.33 -27.61
CA ARG A 301 34.27 5.37 -28.13
C ARG A 301 34.79 6.79 -28.02
N LYS A 302 35.96 6.94 -27.41
CA LYS A 302 36.64 8.23 -27.25
C LYS A 302 37.11 8.77 -28.59
N GLY A 303 37.13 10.09 -28.72
CA GLY A 303 37.57 10.79 -29.93
C GLY A 303 37.45 12.29 -29.78
N GLU A 304 37.79 13.06 -30.83
CA GLU A 304 37.55 14.50 -30.83
C GLU A 304 36.04 14.78 -30.71
N LEU A 305 35.27 14.00 -31.48
CA LEU A 305 33.83 13.82 -31.37
C LEU A 305 33.56 12.37 -30.97
N PRO A 306 33.31 12.09 -29.66
CA PRO A 306 33.01 10.76 -29.18
C PRO A 306 31.73 10.20 -29.82
N GLU A 307 31.66 8.89 -29.93
CA GLU A 307 30.56 8.19 -30.61
C GLU A 307 29.96 7.11 -29.72
N ILE A 308 28.63 7.02 -29.69
CA ILE A 308 27.92 5.88 -29.09
C ILE A 308 27.98 4.72 -30.07
N VAL A 309 28.68 3.65 -29.68
CA VAL A 309 28.91 2.47 -30.52
C VAL A 309 27.76 1.50 -30.37
N SER A 310 27.03 1.26 -31.47
CA SER A 310 25.88 0.35 -31.55
C SER A 310 26.13 -0.88 -32.43
N GLU A 311 27.07 -0.82 -33.36
CA GLU A 311 27.36 -1.87 -34.33
C GLU A 311 28.70 -2.57 -34.07
N GLY A 312 28.81 -3.84 -34.47
CA GLY A 312 30.04 -4.63 -34.35
C GLY A 312 30.43 -4.98 -32.90
N VAL A 313 29.52 -4.75 -31.95
CA VAL A 313 29.74 -5.01 -30.52
C VAL A 313 28.59 -5.80 -29.92
N LYS A 314 28.89 -6.63 -28.92
CA LYS A 314 27.92 -7.32 -28.08
C LYS A 314 28.10 -6.91 -26.63
N LEU A 315 27.00 -6.60 -25.96
CA LEU A 315 27.00 -6.34 -24.53
C LEU A 315 26.38 -7.51 -23.80
N ASN A 316 27.17 -8.16 -22.95
CA ASN A 316 26.72 -9.27 -22.12
C ASN A 316 26.69 -8.86 -20.65
N TYR A 317 25.70 -9.35 -19.90
CA TYR A 317 25.60 -9.07 -18.47
C TYR A 317 25.66 -10.34 -17.62
N ARG A 318 26.20 -10.21 -16.41
CA ARG A 318 26.16 -11.24 -15.37
C ARG A 318 25.88 -10.66 -14.00
N VAL A 319 25.09 -11.36 -13.20
CA VAL A 319 24.85 -11.01 -11.80
C VAL A 319 26.02 -11.46 -10.92
N GLU A 320 26.23 -10.79 -9.79
CA GLU A 320 27.21 -11.20 -8.79
C GLU A 320 26.91 -12.59 -8.17
N PRO A 321 27.94 -13.30 -7.68
CA PRO A 321 27.75 -14.61 -7.08
C PRO A 321 26.73 -14.63 -5.92
N GLY A 322 25.87 -15.64 -5.93
CA GLY A 322 24.81 -15.86 -4.95
C GLY A 322 23.41 -15.46 -5.43
N PHE A 323 23.27 -14.74 -6.55
CA PHE A 323 21.99 -14.28 -7.10
C PHE A 323 21.56 -15.01 -8.38
N GLU A 324 22.30 -16.02 -8.82
CA GLU A 324 22.09 -16.69 -10.11
C GLU A 324 20.82 -17.57 -10.15
N ASN A 325 20.21 -17.85 -9.00
CA ASN A 325 19.05 -18.74 -8.90
C ASN A 325 17.88 -18.13 -8.10
N PRO A 326 17.25 -17.05 -8.59
CA PRO A 326 16.13 -16.40 -7.90
C PRO A 326 14.91 -17.32 -7.74
N SER A 327 14.71 -18.32 -8.60
CA SER A 327 13.60 -19.30 -8.49
C SER A 327 13.69 -20.21 -7.27
N ALA A 328 14.88 -20.34 -6.67
CA ALA A 328 15.04 -21.02 -5.38
C ALA A 328 14.59 -20.15 -4.19
N GLN A 329 14.38 -18.85 -4.38
CA GLN A 329 14.16 -17.87 -3.30
C GLN A 329 12.72 -17.37 -3.20
N VAL A 330 12.02 -17.34 -4.33
CA VAL A 330 10.61 -16.93 -4.47
C VAL A 330 9.86 -17.90 -5.39
N ARG A 331 8.53 -17.92 -5.29
CA ARG A 331 7.69 -18.94 -5.95
C ARG A 331 7.02 -18.41 -7.22
N PHE A 332 7.43 -17.25 -7.73
CA PHE A 332 6.85 -16.63 -8.92
C PHE A 332 6.72 -17.60 -10.11
N TRP A 333 7.78 -18.36 -10.41
CA TRP A 333 7.80 -19.31 -11.54
C TRP A 333 6.82 -20.47 -11.38
N GLU A 334 6.57 -20.94 -10.16
CA GLU A 334 5.55 -21.96 -9.86
C GLU A 334 4.14 -21.48 -10.28
N PHE A 335 3.89 -20.17 -10.11
CA PHE A 335 2.60 -19.54 -10.34
C PHE A 335 2.57 -18.65 -11.60
N SER A 336 3.58 -18.70 -12.47
CA SER A 336 3.66 -17.77 -13.59
C SER A 336 2.51 -17.95 -14.59
N GLN A 337 2.00 -19.17 -14.76
CA GLN A 337 0.87 -19.45 -15.66
C GLN A 337 -0.42 -18.74 -15.22
N PRO A 338 -0.91 -18.90 -13.97
CA PRO A 338 -2.07 -18.16 -13.51
C PRO A 338 -1.82 -16.65 -13.36
N LEU A 339 -0.59 -16.21 -13.05
CA LEU A 339 -0.28 -14.80 -12.83
C LEU A 339 -0.06 -14.01 -14.12
N MET A 340 0.66 -14.58 -15.09
CA MET A 340 1.11 -13.89 -16.32
C MET A 340 0.48 -14.47 -17.60
N GLY A 341 -0.37 -15.48 -17.48
CA GLY A 341 -0.99 -16.17 -18.63
C GLY A 341 -0.04 -17.10 -19.40
N LYS A 342 1.22 -17.23 -18.97
CA LYS A 342 2.24 -18.09 -19.60
C LYS A 342 3.16 -18.75 -18.58
N ARG A 343 3.59 -19.98 -18.85
CA ARG A 343 4.68 -20.64 -18.11
C ARG A 343 6.00 -19.99 -18.49
N ILE A 344 6.68 -19.43 -17.50
CA ILE A 344 7.98 -18.77 -17.65
C ILE A 344 9.03 -19.76 -17.15
N PRO A 345 10.12 -20.02 -17.91
CA PRO A 345 11.21 -20.87 -17.44
C PRO A 345 11.85 -20.31 -16.16
N GLU A 346 12.31 -21.19 -15.28
CA GLU A 346 13.02 -20.80 -14.05
C GLU A 346 14.18 -19.85 -14.35
N ASN A 347 14.35 -18.84 -13.50
CA ASN A 347 15.41 -17.82 -13.60
C ASN A 347 15.39 -16.98 -14.88
N VAL A 348 14.31 -17.05 -15.65
CA VAL A 348 14.05 -16.21 -16.83
C VAL A 348 12.94 -15.21 -16.52
N GLY A 349 13.12 -13.99 -16.98
CA GLY A 349 12.18 -12.89 -16.82
C GLY A 349 10.98 -12.98 -17.75
N VAL A 350 9.99 -12.12 -17.54
CA VAL A 350 8.77 -12.07 -18.37
C VAL A 350 9.10 -11.72 -19.83
N SER A 351 10.15 -10.93 -20.05
CA SER A 351 10.69 -10.56 -21.37
C SER A 351 11.46 -11.69 -22.07
N GLY A 352 11.82 -12.76 -21.37
CA GLY A 352 12.68 -13.83 -21.88
C GLY A 352 14.17 -13.67 -21.54
N ASN A 353 14.55 -12.57 -20.89
CA ASN A 353 15.92 -12.34 -20.45
C ASN A 353 16.28 -13.20 -19.21
N PRO A 354 17.40 -13.94 -19.20
CA PRO A 354 17.84 -14.70 -18.03
C PRO A 354 18.33 -13.76 -16.92
N VAL A 355 18.35 -14.23 -15.67
CA VAL A 355 18.92 -13.45 -14.55
C VAL A 355 20.41 -13.14 -14.74
N THR A 356 21.13 -13.98 -15.48
CA THR A 356 22.58 -13.86 -15.69
C THR A 356 22.98 -14.50 -17.01
N GLY A 357 24.08 -14.04 -17.61
CA GLY A 357 24.61 -14.57 -18.87
C GLY A 357 23.75 -14.23 -20.09
N GLY A 358 22.99 -13.13 -20.03
CA GLY A 358 22.20 -12.64 -21.15
C GLY A 358 22.94 -11.60 -21.98
N GLU A 359 22.47 -11.42 -23.22
CA GLU A 359 22.91 -10.38 -24.16
C GLU A 359 21.92 -9.20 -24.08
N MET A 360 22.41 -7.97 -24.15
CA MET A 360 21.61 -6.75 -24.20
C MET A 360 21.29 -6.39 -25.65
N ALA A 361 20.06 -5.99 -25.94
CA ALA A 361 19.61 -5.63 -27.28
C ALA A 361 19.70 -4.12 -27.52
N TRP A 362 20.17 -3.70 -28.69
CA TRP A 362 20.16 -2.29 -29.08
C TRP A 362 18.73 -1.75 -29.24
N ASN A 363 18.44 -0.60 -28.64
CA ASN A 363 17.20 0.13 -28.80
C ASN A 363 17.47 1.51 -29.43
N GLU A 364 16.95 1.70 -30.64
CA GLU A 364 17.13 2.95 -31.41
C GLU A 364 16.43 4.16 -30.78
N GLU A 365 15.34 3.96 -30.03
CA GLU A 365 14.58 5.06 -29.43
C GLU A 365 15.31 5.69 -28.25
N THR A 366 16.03 4.87 -27.47
CA THR A 366 16.80 5.30 -26.29
C THR A 366 18.28 5.48 -26.59
N ASN A 367 18.74 5.03 -27.77
CA ASN A 367 20.13 5.03 -28.18
C ASN A 367 21.03 4.24 -27.20
N ALA A 368 20.49 3.14 -26.65
CA ALA A 368 21.12 2.35 -25.61
C ALA A 368 20.92 0.84 -25.82
N PHE A 369 21.83 0.04 -25.27
CA PHE A 369 21.61 -1.39 -25.11
C PHE A 369 20.73 -1.65 -23.89
N GLU A 370 19.76 -2.54 -24.03
CA GLU A 370 18.74 -2.82 -23.03
C GLU A 370 18.59 -4.33 -22.78
N ALA A 371 18.49 -4.70 -21.50
CA ALA A 371 17.94 -5.98 -21.09
C ALA A 371 16.78 -5.71 -20.12
N SER A 372 15.56 -5.74 -20.65
CA SER A 372 14.35 -5.46 -19.88
C SER A 372 13.89 -6.65 -19.04
N LEU A 373 13.22 -6.37 -17.93
CA LEU A 373 12.56 -7.33 -17.04
C LEU A 373 13.43 -8.53 -16.62
N VAL A 374 14.72 -8.31 -16.38
CA VAL A 374 15.65 -9.30 -15.82
C VAL A 374 15.18 -9.69 -14.42
N PRO A 375 15.00 -10.98 -14.07
CA PRO A 375 14.23 -11.37 -12.88
C PRO A 375 15.07 -11.34 -11.58
N VAL A 376 15.46 -10.15 -11.15
CA VAL A 376 16.25 -9.93 -9.95
C VAL A 376 15.39 -10.04 -8.69
N VAL A 377 15.92 -10.67 -7.63
CA VAL A 377 15.30 -10.74 -6.29
C VAL A 377 16.33 -10.39 -5.21
N PRO A 378 15.92 -9.85 -4.04
CA PRO A 378 16.86 -9.32 -3.03
C PRO A 378 17.45 -10.39 -2.09
N TYR A 379 17.41 -11.66 -2.51
CA TYR A 379 17.69 -12.81 -1.66
C TYR A 379 18.87 -13.61 -2.23
N PRO A 380 20.09 -13.38 -1.76
CA PRO A 380 21.22 -14.23 -2.10
C PRO A 380 21.07 -15.65 -1.54
N ALA A 381 21.76 -16.62 -2.14
CA ALA A 381 21.72 -18.04 -1.78
C ALA A 381 22.10 -18.36 -0.32
N ASN A 382 22.76 -17.43 0.39
CA ASN A 382 23.09 -17.57 1.81
C ASN A 382 21.90 -17.27 2.75
N GLY A 383 20.72 -16.93 2.22
CA GLY A 383 19.49 -16.68 2.97
C GLY A 383 19.44 -15.30 3.66
N THR A 384 20.37 -14.40 3.34
CA THR A 384 20.36 -13.01 3.83
C THR A 384 19.47 -12.10 2.97
N PHE A 385 19.38 -10.83 3.33
CA PHE A 385 18.71 -9.80 2.55
C PHE A 385 19.75 -8.82 2.00
N ASN A 386 19.80 -8.68 0.68
CA ASN A 386 20.61 -7.68 -0.01
C ASN A 386 19.80 -7.09 -1.18
N PRO A 387 19.27 -5.87 -1.03
CA PRO A 387 18.45 -5.24 -2.04
C PRO A 387 19.24 -4.55 -3.17
N TYR A 388 20.57 -4.67 -3.17
CA TYR A 388 21.46 -4.00 -4.11
C TYR A 388 22.39 -4.98 -4.83
N PRO A 389 21.88 -5.99 -5.54
CA PRO A 389 22.72 -6.90 -6.28
C PRO A 389 23.51 -6.16 -7.37
N LEU A 390 24.79 -6.50 -7.54
CA LEU A 390 25.65 -5.97 -8.60
C LEU A 390 25.53 -6.79 -9.88
N TYR A 391 25.48 -6.08 -10.99
CA TYR A 391 25.63 -6.62 -12.32
C TYR A 391 26.94 -6.14 -12.93
N MET A 392 27.57 -7.01 -13.70
CA MET A 392 28.72 -6.69 -14.54
C MET A 392 28.31 -6.75 -16.00
N VAL A 393 28.67 -5.72 -16.76
CA VAL A 393 28.44 -5.64 -18.21
C VAL A 393 29.78 -5.62 -18.92
N GLU A 394 29.91 -6.43 -19.96
CA GLU A 394 31.09 -6.50 -20.82
C GLU A 394 30.68 -6.17 -22.25
N ALA A 395 31.33 -5.15 -22.82
CA ALA A 395 31.28 -4.86 -24.25
C ALA A 395 32.39 -5.66 -24.94
N VAL A 396 32.01 -6.45 -25.94
CA VAL A 396 32.90 -7.36 -26.67
C VAL A 396 32.81 -7.04 -28.16
N ASP A 397 33.97 -6.92 -28.82
CA ASP A 397 34.05 -6.81 -30.27
C ASP A 397 33.61 -8.12 -30.93
N GLU A 398 32.65 -8.05 -31.85
CA GLU A 398 32.05 -9.25 -32.47
C GLU A 398 33.01 -10.02 -33.36
N ALA A 399 33.95 -9.33 -34.01
CA ALA A 399 34.85 -9.93 -34.98
C ALA A 399 36.00 -10.70 -34.30
N THR A 400 36.52 -10.15 -33.20
CA THR A 400 37.71 -10.64 -32.51
C THR A 400 37.40 -11.37 -31.21
N GLY A 401 36.23 -11.14 -30.61
CA GLY A 401 35.87 -11.62 -29.27
C GLY A 401 36.63 -10.90 -28.14
N THR A 402 37.29 -9.77 -28.44
CA THR A 402 38.07 -9.00 -27.45
C THR A 402 37.13 -8.17 -26.59
N VAL A 403 37.34 -8.17 -25.28
CA VAL A 403 36.62 -7.27 -24.36
C VAL A 403 37.14 -5.85 -24.56
N LEU A 404 36.26 -4.95 -24.99
CA LEU A 404 36.56 -3.53 -25.22
C LEU A 404 36.47 -2.73 -23.92
N ALA A 405 35.46 -3.01 -23.10
CA ALA A 405 35.24 -2.35 -21.82
C ALA A 405 34.40 -3.23 -20.89
N THR A 406 34.56 -3.01 -19.58
CA THR A 406 33.77 -3.68 -18.55
C THR A 406 33.38 -2.66 -17.49
N THR A 407 32.14 -2.71 -17.02
CA THR A 407 31.72 -1.92 -15.86
C THR A 407 30.81 -2.73 -14.94
N ARG A 408 30.52 -2.17 -13.76
CA ARG A 408 29.54 -2.72 -12.82
C ARG A 408 28.59 -1.66 -12.33
N PHE A 409 27.38 -2.08 -12.03
CA PHE A 409 26.33 -1.21 -11.49
C PHE A 409 25.37 -2.03 -10.64
N VAL A 410 24.52 -1.34 -9.90
CA VAL A 410 23.52 -1.96 -9.02
C VAL A 410 22.21 -2.17 -9.80
N ALA A 411 21.61 -3.35 -9.69
CA ALA A 411 20.25 -3.65 -10.16
C ALA A 411 19.30 -3.80 -8.95
N PRO A 412 18.90 -2.68 -8.32
CA PRO A 412 18.26 -2.69 -7.02
C PRO A 412 16.86 -3.28 -7.06
N THR A 413 16.55 -4.15 -6.10
CA THR A 413 15.21 -4.70 -5.90
C THR A 413 14.92 -4.89 -4.42
N SER A 414 13.66 -4.78 -4.00
CA SER A 414 13.28 -4.97 -2.60
C SER A 414 11.87 -5.53 -2.43
N THR A 415 11.73 -6.31 -1.38
CA THR A 415 10.48 -6.88 -0.84
C THR A 415 10.12 -6.28 0.52
N GLU A 416 10.78 -5.20 0.92
CA GLU A 416 10.48 -4.42 2.15
C GLU A 416 9.25 -3.52 1.92
N MET A 417 8.18 -4.08 1.35
CA MET A 417 6.90 -3.43 1.23
C MET A 417 6.14 -3.62 2.55
N GLY A 418 5.92 -2.58 3.34
CA GLY A 418 5.46 -2.72 4.73
C GLY A 418 3.97 -3.06 4.93
N CYS A 419 3.33 -3.86 4.06
CA CYS A 419 1.91 -4.23 4.21
C CYS A 419 1.63 -4.91 5.57
N LYS A 420 2.61 -5.64 6.13
CA LYS A 420 2.52 -6.26 7.47
C LYS A 420 2.17 -5.27 8.58
N ASN A 421 2.52 -3.99 8.42
CA ASN A 421 2.27 -2.95 9.42
C ASN A 421 0.78 -2.79 9.74
N CYS A 422 -0.12 -3.16 8.81
CA CYS A 422 -1.58 -3.06 8.99
C CYS A 422 -2.33 -4.37 8.69
N HIS A 423 -1.70 -5.31 8.01
CA HIS A 423 -2.27 -6.61 7.63
C HIS A 423 -1.82 -7.78 8.52
N GLY A 424 -1.01 -7.52 9.55
CA GLY A 424 -0.50 -8.55 10.46
C GLY A 424 0.54 -9.45 9.81
N GLY A 425 0.88 -10.54 10.50
CA GLY A 425 1.98 -11.42 10.10
C GLY A 425 3.35 -10.82 10.38
N GLY A 426 4.38 -11.35 9.73
CA GLY A 426 5.78 -10.97 9.93
C GLY A 426 6.55 -10.73 8.64
N TRP A 427 7.85 -10.51 8.80
CA TRP A 427 8.81 -10.56 7.70
C TRP A 427 9.32 -11.99 7.53
N ARG A 428 9.32 -12.48 6.29
CA ARG A 428 9.72 -13.85 5.95
C ARG A 428 11.23 -14.06 5.96
N VAL A 429 12.00 -13.08 5.49
CA VAL A 429 13.45 -13.19 5.31
C VAL A 429 14.17 -12.25 6.27
N ALA A 430 15.09 -12.84 7.06
CA ALA A 430 15.95 -12.17 8.03
C ALA A 430 15.23 -11.21 9.02
N GLY A 431 13.90 -11.35 9.17
CA GLY A 431 13.09 -10.47 10.00
C GLY A 431 12.98 -9.02 9.47
N VAL A 432 13.33 -8.77 8.21
CA VAL A 432 13.40 -7.40 7.65
C VAL A 432 12.68 -7.22 6.31
N ALA A 433 12.42 -8.30 5.56
CA ALA A 433 11.77 -8.20 4.26
C ALA A 433 10.91 -9.44 3.94
N GLY A 434 10.05 -9.30 2.93
CA GLY A 434 9.22 -10.37 2.40
C GLY A 434 7.98 -10.72 3.22
N PHE A 435 6.87 -11.00 2.54
CA PHE A 435 5.60 -11.27 3.20
C PHE A 435 5.51 -12.70 3.75
N THR A 436 4.95 -12.82 4.95
CA THR A 436 4.39 -14.10 5.42
C THR A 436 3.04 -14.40 4.73
N ASP A 437 2.67 -15.67 4.66
CA ASP A 437 1.38 -16.12 4.13
C ASP A 437 0.21 -15.48 4.91
N GLU A 438 0.38 -15.26 6.21
CA GLU A 438 -0.57 -14.55 7.06
C GLU A 438 -0.85 -13.14 6.53
N THR A 439 0.21 -12.35 6.27
CA THR A 439 0.11 -11.00 5.69
C THR A 439 -0.57 -11.04 4.33
N ALA A 440 -0.12 -11.92 3.44
CA ALA A 440 -0.65 -12.04 2.09
C ALA A 440 -2.15 -12.42 2.09
N SER A 441 -2.53 -13.33 2.98
CA SER A 441 -3.91 -13.78 3.13
C SER A 441 -4.83 -12.71 3.74
N ASP A 442 -4.37 -11.90 4.69
CA ASP A 442 -5.17 -10.82 5.27
C ASP A 442 -5.46 -9.72 4.26
N VAL A 443 -4.50 -9.40 3.37
CA VAL A 443 -4.73 -8.46 2.26
C VAL A 443 -5.92 -8.92 1.41
N LEU A 444 -5.93 -10.18 0.96
CA LEU A 444 -7.07 -10.72 0.19
C LEU A 444 -8.35 -10.81 1.02
N LYS A 445 -8.27 -11.16 2.31
CA LYS A 445 -9.42 -11.22 3.21
C LYS A 445 -10.09 -9.86 3.36
N VAL A 446 -9.30 -8.80 3.53
CA VAL A 446 -9.79 -7.42 3.63
C VAL A 446 -10.39 -6.98 2.29
N HIS A 447 -9.71 -7.30 1.18
CA HIS A 447 -10.23 -7.02 -0.16
C HIS A 447 -11.58 -7.70 -0.41
N ASP A 448 -11.68 -9.01 -0.13
CA ASP A 448 -12.90 -9.81 -0.27
C ASP A 448 -14.04 -9.24 0.59
N ARG A 449 -13.76 -8.87 1.83
CA ARG A 449 -14.75 -8.26 2.74
C ARG A 449 -15.29 -6.93 2.22
N ILE A 450 -14.43 -6.07 1.69
CA ILE A 450 -14.80 -4.70 1.28
C ILE A 450 -15.44 -4.69 -0.11
N ASN A 451 -14.87 -5.45 -1.05
CA ASN A 451 -15.24 -5.44 -2.47
C ASN A 451 -16.15 -6.62 -2.86
N ARG A 452 -16.50 -7.51 -1.92
CA ARG A 452 -17.35 -8.69 -2.12
C ARG A 452 -16.80 -9.65 -3.18
N THR A 453 -15.49 -9.88 -3.13
CA THR A 453 -14.79 -10.85 -3.98
C THR A 453 -14.53 -12.15 -3.22
N ASP A 454 -13.98 -13.14 -3.92
CA ASP A 454 -13.60 -14.46 -3.41
C ASP A 454 -12.13 -14.81 -3.68
N LEU A 455 -11.27 -13.78 -3.74
CA LEU A 455 -9.87 -13.90 -4.15
C LEU A 455 -9.06 -14.78 -3.23
N LEU A 456 -9.28 -14.70 -1.91
CA LEU A 456 -8.57 -15.55 -0.95
C LEU A 456 -8.91 -17.03 -1.16
N LYS A 457 -10.18 -17.32 -1.48
CA LYS A 457 -10.61 -18.69 -1.77
C LYS A 457 -9.95 -19.21 -3.06
N LYS A 458 -9.83 -18.37 -4.09
CA LYS A 458 -9.16 -18.71 -5.36
C LYS A 458 -7.67 -18.95 -5.19
N ALA A 459 -6.97 -18.06 -4.48
CA ALA A 459 -5.56 -18.20 -4.12
C ALA A 459 -5.29 -19.55 -3.43
N ARG A 460 -6.08 -19.89 -2.40
CA ARG A 460 -5.97 -21.18 -1.68
C ARG A 460 -6.26 -22.40 -2.55
N ALA A 461 -6.94 -22.23 -3.68
CA ALA A 461 -7.17 -23.26 -4.68
C ALA A 461 -6.07 -23.30 -5.76
N GLY A 462 -4.94 -22.62 -5.56
CA GLY A 462 -3.82 -22.56 -6.52
C GLY A 462 -4.00 -21.55 -7.65
N ASN A 463 -4.96 -20.62 -7.54
CA ASN A 463 -5.19 -19.56 -8.52
C ASN A 463 -4.92 -18.19 -7.90
N PRO A 464 -3.64 -17.79 -7.74
CA PRO A 464 -3.28 -16.49 -7.21
C PRO A 464 -3.68 -15.36 -8.16
N MET A 465 -3.72 -14.14 -7.62
CA MET A 465 -4.22 -12.97 -8.34
C MET A 465 -3.09 -12.01 -8.75
N LEU A 466 -2.99 -11.72 -10.05
CA LEU A 466 -2.35 -10.49 -10.50
C LEU A 466 -3.36 -9.34 -10.24
N CYS A 467 -3.03 -8.41 -9.35
CA CYS A 467 -3.91 -7.27 -9.00
C CYS A 467 -4.38 -6.52 -10.26
N GLN A 468 -3.48 -6.42 -11.23
CA GLN A 468 -3.65 -5.71 -12.48
C GLN A 468 -4.64 -6.36 -13.46
N SER A 469 -4.96 -7.64 -13.26
CA SER A 469 -6.07 -8.31 -13.99
C SER A 469 -7.42 -7.60 -13.83
N CYS A 470 -7.59 -6.86 -12.73
CA CYS A 470 -8.79 -6.07 -12.46
C CYS A 470 -8.51 -4.56 -12.46
N HIS A 471 -7.32 -4.15 -12.06
CA HIS A 471 -6.92 -2.75 -11.98
C HIS A 471 -5.92 -2.41 -13.09
N ALA A 472 -6.30 -1.58 -14.06
CA ALA A 472 -5.40 -1.21 -15.15
C ALA A 472 -4.05 -0.70 -14.62
N ASP A 473 -2.96 -1.00 -15.32
CA ASP A 473 -1.62 -0.56 -14.92
C ASP A 473 -0.78 -0.24 -16.17
N PRO A 474 -0.39 1.03 -16.37
CA PRO A 474 0.46 1.44 -17.47
C PRO A 474 1.81 0.71 -17.53
N VAL A 475 2.40 0.34 -16.39
CA VAL A 475 3.72 -0.33 -16.36
C VAL A 475 3.67 -1.74 -16.93
N LEU A 476 2.61 -2.47 -16.63
CA LEU A 476 2.41 -3.83 -17.16
C LEU A 476 1.60 -3.84 -18.47
N GLY A 477 1.17 -2.67 -18.97
CA GLY A 477 0.31 -2.56 -20.16
C GLY A 477 -1.05 -3.26 -20.00
N THR A 478 -1.56 -3.37 -18.77
CA THR A 478 -2.80 -4.11 -18.50
C THR A 478 -4.03 -3.21 -18.61
N GLU A 479 -5.08 -3.69 -19.26
CA GLU A 479 -6.33 -2.93 -19.45
C GLU A 479 -7.20 -2.87 -18.18
N GLY A 480 -7.11 -3.89 -17.32
CA GLY A 480 -7.98 -4.03 -16.14
C GLY A 480 -9.47 -4.20 -16.49
N LYS A 481 -10.35 -3.94 -15.52
CA LYS A 481 -11.81 -4.02 -15.69
C LYS A 481 -12.44 -2.64 -15.84
N PRO A 482 -13.47 -2.49 -16.69
CA PRO A 482 -14.19 -1.23 -16.86
C PRO A 482 -14.73 -0.66 -15.54
N GLY A 483 -14.61 0.65 -15.35
CA GLY A 483 -15.14 1.37 -14.18
C GLY A 483 -14.34 1.20 -12.88
N ILE A 484 -13.26 0.41 -12.87
CA ILE A 484 -12.36 0.25 -11.73
C ILE A 484 -11.17 1.22 -11.88
N PRO A 485 -10.78 1.93 -10.80
CA PRO A 485 -9.58 2.76 -10.83
C PRO A 485 -8.33 1.94 -11.16
N ASN A 486 -7.37 2.56 -11.85
CA ASN A 486 -6.06 1.98 -12.13
C ASN A 486 -5.35 1.57 -10.82
N PHE A 487 -4.38 0.67 -10.91
CA PHE A 487 -3.79 0.02 -9.76
C PHE A 487 -3.14 1.01 -8.77
N PRO A 488 -2.25 1.93 -9.19
CA PRO A 488 -1.73 2.98 -8.30
C PRO A 488 -2.82 3.84 -7.67
N ALA A 489 -3.84 4.28 -8.43
CA ALA A 489 -4.92 5.12 -7.92
C ALA A 489 -5.77 4.39 -6.87
N ALA A 490 -6.02 3.09 -7.07
CA ALA A 490 -6.78 2.26 -6.13
C ALA A 490 -6.06 2.08 -4.79
N ILE A 491 -4.77 1.73 -4.82
CA ILE A 491 -3.97 1.52 -3.60
C ILE A 491 -3.78 2.82 -2.84
N HIS A 492 -3.29 3.88 -3.50
CA HIS A 492 -3.04 5.16 -2.84
C HIS A 492 -4.34 5.80 -2.35
N GLY A 493 -5.39 5.80 -3.19
CA GLY A 493 -6.68 6.37 -2.85
C GLY A 493 -7.35 5.70 -1.65
N PHE A 494 -7.23 4.37 -1.51
CA PHE A 494 -7.76 3.68 -0.35
C PHE A 494 -6.93 3.96 0.90
N HIS A 495 -5.61 3.79 0.85
CA HIS A 495 -4.74 3.86 2.03
C HIS A 495 -4.53 5.28 2.55
N ALA A 496 -4.60 6.31 1.69
CA ALA A 496 -4.51 7.71 2.11
C ALA A 496 -5.56 8.06 3.19
N ASN A 497 -6.73 7.41 3.16
CA ASN A 497 -7.79 7.63 4.15
C ASN A 497 -7.42 7.10 5.56
N TYR A 498 -6.42 6.22 5.69
CA TYR A 498 -5.95 5.66 6.97
C TYR A 498 -4.63 6.29 7.44
N LEU A 499 -4.08 7.23 6.66
CA LEU A 499 -2.73 7.74 6.80
C LEU A 499 -2.68 9.26 6.65
N THR A 500 -3.77 9.95 6.99
CA THR A 500 -3.88 11.40 6.86
C THR A 500 -3.04 12.14 7.90
N GLU A 501 -2.61 13.35 7.56
CA GLU A 501 -1.86 14.28 8.43
C GLU A 501 -0.50 13.71 8.90
N ARG A 502 0.17 12.95 8.01
CA ARG A 502 1.49 12.35 8.23
C ARG A 502 2.56 12.91 7.28
N GLY A 503 3.82 12.89 7.67
CA GLY A 503 4.92 13.30 6.81
C GLY A 503 5.33 12.20 5.83
N THR A 504 6.57 12.27 5.36
CA THR A 504 7.19 11.27 4.47
C THR A 504 7.18 9.86 5.05
N GLU A 505 7.07 9.71 6.37
CA GLU A 505 6.99 8.40 7.03
C GLU A 505 5.80 7.55 6.57
N ALA A 506 4.72 8.18 6.07
CA ALA A 506 3.58 7.46 5.51
C ALA A 506 3.94 6.68 4.24
N CYS A 507 4.78 7.26 3.37
CA CYS A 507 5.27 6.62 2.16
C CYS A 507 6.10 5.37 2.52
N PHE A 508 6.92 5.46 3.56
CA PHE A 508 7.85 4.41 3.97
C PHE A 508 7.18 3.16 4.56
N LYS A 509 5.87 3.23 4.81
CA LYS A 509 5.11 2.05 5.29
C LYS A 509 4.73 1.11 4.17
N CYS A 510 4.86 1.54 2.92
CA CYS A 510 4.61 0.72 1.74
C CYS A 510 5.82 0.67 0.82
N HIS A 511 6.62 1.75 0.76
CA HIS A 511 7.82 1.85 -0.06
C HIS A 511 9.10 1.68 0.78
N PRO A 512 10.12 0.99 0.25
CA PRO A 512 11.34 0.64 0.99
C PRO A 512 12.34 1.82 1.05
N SER A 513 11.87 3.00 1.46
CA SER A 513 12.61 4.27 1.37
C SER A 513 13.07 4.82 2.73
N SER A 514 12.73 4.17 3.84
CA SER A 514 13.16 4.66 5.16
C SER A 514 14.69 4.55 5.28
N ALA A 515 15.35 5.63 5.68
CA ALA A 515 16.78 5.61 6.02
C ALA A 515 17.09 4.73 7.25
N ALA A 516 16.09 4.43 8.08
CA ALA A 516 16.19 3.50 9.20
C ALA A 516 15.77 2.06 8.85
N GLY A 517 15.25 1.85 7.63
CA GLY A 517 14.88 0.55 7.10
C GLY A 517 16.08 -0.20 6.51
N PRO A 518 15.92 -1.49 6.17
CA PRO A 518 16.95 -2.32 5.56
C PRO A 518 17.23 -2.04 4.08
N THR A 519 16.47 -1.17 3.39
CA THR A 519 16.69 -0.88 1.96
C THR A 519 17.26 0.53 1.76
N GLY A 520 16.41 1.57 1.74
CA GLY A 520 16.83 2.94 1.42
C GLY A 520 16.73 3.26 -0.08
N CYS A 521 15.53 3.20 -0.66
CA CYS A 521 15.27 3.52 -2.07
C CYS A 521 15.78 4.90 -2.49
N LEU A 522 15.33 5.97 -1.82
CA LEU A 522 15.80 7.35 -2.07
C LEU A 522 17.16 7.58 -1.39
N ARG A 523 18.23 7.53 -2.18
CA ARG A 523 19.61 7.54 -1.69
C ARG A 523 20.58 8.39 -2.50
N GLY A 524 20.10 9.07 -3.54
CA GLY A 524 20.89 9.97 -4.37
C GLY A 524 21.20 11.32 -3.71
N VAL A 525 21.77 12.23 -4.51
CA VAL A 525 22.16 13.58 -4.08
C VAL A 525 21.03 14.38 -3.42
N HIS A 526 19.78 14.25 -3.89
CA HIS A 526 18.63 14.94 -3.30
C HIS A 526 18.37 14.51 -1.85
N ALA A 527 18.49 13.21 -1.55
CA ALA A 527 18.37 12.68 -0.19
C ALA A 527 19.43 13.29 0.73
N SER A 528 20.67 13.39 0.23
CA SER A 528 21.80 13.97 0.97
C SER A 528 21.64 15.47 1.26
N LEU A 529 20.74 16.15 0.54
CA LEU A 529 20.40 17.56 0.74
C LEU A 529 19.17 17.76 1.64
N GLY A 530 18.58 16.67 2.16
CA GLY A 530 17.41 16.70 3.04
C GLY A 530 16.07 16.70 2.32
N LEU A 531 16.04 16.49 0.99
CA LEU A 531 14.80 16.30 0.25
C LEU A 531 14.28 14.87 0.44
N ASP A 532 12.97 14.73 0.51
CA ASP A 532 12.28 13.46 0.66
C ASP A 532 11.18 13.28 -0.40
N CYS A 533 10.45 12.17 -0.34
CA CYS A 533 9.39 11.85 -1.32
C CYS A 533 8.32 12.95 -1.43
N THR A 534 8.04 13.69 -0.35
CA THR A 534 6.96 14.69 -0.33
C THR A 534 7.33 15.97 -1.06
N HIS A 535 8.62 16.28 -1.17
CA HIS A 535 9.11 17.40 -1.97
C HIS A 535 8.91 17.18 -3.48
N CYS A 536 8.90 15.91 -3.94
CA CYS A 536 8.74 15.59 -5.35
C CYS A 536 7.31 15.16 -5.69
N HIS A 537 6.70 14.29 -4.88
CA HIS A 537 5.40 13.68 -5.17
C HIS A 537 4.24 14.21 -4.33
N GLY A 538 4.49 15.16 -3.42
CA GLY A 538 3.51 15.67 -2.45
C GLY A 538 3.29 14.73 -1.27
N PHE A 539 2.49 15.17 -0.29
CA PHE A 539 2.04 14.28 0.79
C PHE A 539 1.14 13.16 0.23
N LEU A 540 0.91 12.10 1.01
CA LEU A 540 0.13 10.95 0.53
C LEU A 540 -1.28 11.33 0.08
N GLU A 541 -1.91 12.31 0.74
CA GLU A 541 -3.22 12.85 0.36
C GLU A 541 -3.15 13.57 -0.99
N ASP A 542 -2.14 14.40 -1.21
CA ASP A 542 -1.90 15.11 -2.46
C ASP A 542 -1.66 14.13 -3.62
N HIS A 543 -0.77 13.15 -3.37
CA HIS A 543 -0.44 12.09 -4.32
C HIS A 543 -1.68 11.27 -4.70
N ALA A 544 -2.47 10.82 -3.72
CA ALA A 544 -3.70 10.09 -3.97
C ALA A 544 -4.72 10.94 -4.73
N LEU A 545 -4.91 12.20 -4.37
CA LEU A 545 -5.85 13.10 -5.05
C LEU A 545 -5.45 13.37 -6.50
N SER A 546 -4.16 13.52 -6.82
CA SER A 546 -3.69 13.72 -8.21
C SER A 546 -4.07 12.54 -9.11
N LEU A 547 -3.92 11.30 -8.61
CA LEU A 547 -4.30 10.07 -9.30
C LEU A 547 -5.83 9.93 -9.42
N LEU A 548 -6.56 10.11 -8.31
CA LEU A 548 -8.01 9.96 -8.30
C LEU A 548 -8.71 11.04 -9.15
N LYS A 549 -8.17 12.27 -9.19
CA LYS A 549 -8.71 13.35 -10.02
C LYS A 549 -8.63 12.97 -11.50
N TYR A 550 -7.52 12.37 -11.95
CA TYR A 550 -7.42 11.82 -13.31
C TYR A 550 -8.46 10.72 -13.55
N GLU A 551 -8.55 9.72 -12.67
CA GLU A 551 -9.51 8.62 -12.82
C GLU A 551 -10.98 9.10 -12.85
N LYS A 552 -11.29 10.19 -12.13
CA LYS A 552 -12.59 10.84 -12.17
C LYS A 552 -12.91 11.47 -13.53
N THR A 553 -11.93 12.08 -14.22
CA THR A 553 -12.15 12.59 -15.58
C THR A 553 -12.39 11.46 -16.58
N GLN A 554 -11.88 10.26 -16.29
CA GLN A 554 -12.16 9.04 -17.04
C GLN A 554 -13.52 8.38 -16.69
N GLY A 555 -14.37 9.06 -15.90
CA GLY A 555 -15.71 8.59 -15.55
C GLY A 555 -15.75 7.46 -14.50
N LYS A 556 -14.62 7.19 -13.81
CA LYS A 556 -14.56 6.14 -12.78
C LYS A 556 -15.10 6.64 -11.44
N LYS A 557 -15.72 5.73 -10.68
CA LYS A 557 -16.43 6.04 -9.42
C LYS A 557 -15.46 6.14 -8.23
N VAL A 558 -14.73 7.24 -8.14
CA VAL A 558 -13.71 7.47 -7.10
C VAL A 558 -14.12 8.43 -5.99
N ASP A 559 -15.31 9.04 -6.05
CA ASP A 559 -15.76 10.06 -5.09
C ASP A 559 -15.68 9.60 -3.63
N LYS A 560 -15.95 8.31 -3.38
CA LYS A 560 -15.85 7.73 -2.03
C LYS A 560 -14.42 7.80 -1.48
N LEU A 561 -13.40 7.59 -2.33
CA LEU A 561 -11.99 7.63 -1.94
C LEU A 561 -11.51 9.07 -1.71
N MET A 562 -12.06 10.03 -2.45
CA MET A 562 -11.67 11.45 -2.38
C MET A 562 -12.34 12.21 -1.23
N ARG A 563 -13.53 11.78 -0.79
CA ARG A 563 -14.42 12.53 0.12
C ARG A 563 -13.77 13.06 1.39
N HIS A 564 -12.83 12.32 1.97
CA HIS A 564 -12.21 12.63 3.26
C HIS A 564 -10.73 13.01 3.15
N LEU A 565 -10.24 13.25 1.93
CA LEU A 565 -8.88 13.69 1.68
C LEU A 565 -8.86 15.19 1.43
N THR A 566 -7.93 15.88 2.10
CA THR A 566 -7.72 17.32 1.93
C THR A 566 -6.31 17.53 1.39
N PRO A 567 -6.13 18.31 0.31
CA PRO A 567 -4.81 18.73 -0.15
C PRO A 567 -4.00 19.41 0.95
N ARG A 568 -2.69 19.20 0.92
CA ARG A 568 -1.74 19.73 1.91
C ARG A 568 -0.67 20.61 1.30
N THR A 569 -0.32 20.37 0.04
CA THR A 569 0.65 21.20 -0.68
C THR A 569 0.00 22.37 -1.42
N VAL A 570 -1.26 22.23 -1.84
CA VAL A 570 -2.03 23.28 -2.55
C VAL A 570 -3.29 23.67 -1.76
N SER A 571 -3.89 24.83 -2.10
CA SER A 571 -5.00 25.41 -1.35
C SER A 571 -6.31 24.63 -1.41
N SER A 572 -6.57 23.93 -2.52
CA SER A 572 -7.86 23.27 -2.75
C SER A 572 -7.75 22.10 -3.71
N LEU A 573 -8.80 21.27 -3.76
CA LEU A 573 -8.88 20.14 -4.70
C LEU A 573 -8.90 20.62 -6.17
N GLN A 574 -9.38 21.83 -6.42
CA GLN A 574 -9.34 22.43 -7.75
C GLN A 574 -7.90 22.64 -8.23
N ASP A 575 -6.99 22.96 -7.31
CA ASP A 575 -5.58 23.28 -7.61
C ASP A 575 -4.70 22.03 -7.78
N ILE A 576 -5.20 20.83 -7.47
CA ILE A 576 -4.48 19.57 -7.72
C ILE A 576 -4.44 19.29 -9.22
N GLU A 577 -3.27 19.19 -9.83
CA GLU A 577 -3.11 18.77 -11.22
C GLU A 577 -3.26 17.25 -11.34
N PRO A 578 -4.21 16.75 -12.15
CA PRO A 578 -4.41 15.32 -12.34
C PRO A 578 -3.22 14.70 -13.06
N ARG A 579 -2.89 13.46 -12.71
CA ARG A 579 -1.73 12.77 -13.29
C ARG A 579 -2.01 11.30 -13.59
N ILE A 580 -1.42 10.80 -14.68
CA ILE A 580 -1.35 9.38 -15.01
C ILE A 580 -0.11 8.80 -14.34
N PRO A 581 -0.23 7.74 -13.53
CA PRO A 581 0.93 7.14 -12.89
C PRO A 581 1.92 6.64 -13.95
N TRP A 582 3.22 6.79 -13.71
CA TRP A 582 4.32 6.35 -14.58
C TRP A 582 4.50 7.12 -15.89
N VAL A 583 3.61 8.07 -16.19
CA VAL A 583 3.68 8.93 -17.39
C VAL A 583 3.87 10.39 -16.99
N ASN A 584 3.09 10.83 -16.00
CA ASN A 584 3.12 12.18 -15.44
C ASN A 584 3.80 12.10 -14.05
N GLU A 585 5.11 12.29 -14.05
CA GLU A 585 5.97 12.24 -12.86
C GLU A 585 6.73 13.57 -12.69
N PRO A 586 7.40 13.80 -11.54
CA PRO A 586 8.16 15.03 -11.33
C PRO A 586 9.26 15.22 -12.38
N ASP A 587 9.30 16.40 -13.01
CA ASP A 587 10.36 16.78 -13.95
C ASP A 587 11.52 17.45 -13.22
N CYS A 588 12.77 17.09 -13.55
CA CYS A 588 13.95 17.72 -12.99
C CYS A 588 14.03 19.22 -13.33
N LEU A 589 13.53 19.63 -14.50
CA LEU A 589 13.55 21.03 -14.96
C LEU A 589 12.57 21.93 -14.20
N ASN A 590 11.64 21.38 -13.43
CA ASN A 590 10.77 22.19 -12.55
C ASN A 590 11.58 22.93 -11.49
N CYS A 591 12.69 22.32 -11.03
CA CYS A 591 13.60 22.89 -10.04
C CYS A 591 14.91 23.37 -10.68
N HIS A 592 15.40 22.63 -11.69
CA HIS A 592 16.60 22.93 -12.46
C HIS A 592 16.25 23.60 -13.78
N VAL A 593 15.52 24.71 -13.72
CA VAL A 593 15.13 25.49 -14.91
C VAL A 593 16.37 25.84 -15.72
N ASP A 594 16.37 25.57 -17.03
CA ASP A 594 17.51 25.77 -17.93
C ASP A 594 18.81 25.10 -17.44
N PHE A 595 18.68 23.98 -16.72
CA PHE A 595 19.79 23.24 -16.08
C PHE A 595 20.54 24.04 -15.00
N GLU A 596 19.94 25.13 -14.51
CA GLU A 596 20.54 26.02 -13.53
C GLU A 596 20.33 25.57 -12.08
N LYS A 597 20.93 26.34 -11.17
CA LYS A 597 20.71 26.16 -9.73
C LYS A 597 19.27 26.54 -9.41
N PRO A 598 18.56 25.76 -8.58
CA PRO A 598 17.29 26.22 -8.04
C PRO A 598 17.46 27.56 -7.31
N ALA A 599 16.53 28.48 -7.55
CA ALA A 599 16.57 29.83 -6.98
C ALA A 599 16.48 29.84 -5.44
N THR A 600 15.80 28.83 -4.87
CA THR A 600 15.60 28.64 -3.43
C THR A 600 15.96 27.21 -3.02
N ARG A 601 16.07 26.98 -1.71
CA ARG A 601 16.14 25.60 -1.16
C ARG A 601 14.74 25.02 -0.88
N ASP A 602 13.72 25.88 -0.86
CA ASP A 602 12.32 25.51 -0.74
C ASP A 602 11.78 25.20 -2.13
N VAL A 603 12.08 23.98 -2.59
CA VAL A 603 11.74 23.48 -3.93
C VAL A 603 10.67 22.41 -3.82
N SER A 604 9.78 22.38 -4.80
CA SER A 604 8.76 21.33 -4.92
C SER A 604 8.61 20.92 -6.37
N GLY A 605 8.73 19.63 -6.62
CA GLY A 605 8.36 19.00 -7.89
C GLY A 605 6.88 18.63 -7.95
N PHE A 606 6.13 18.79 -6.84
CA PHE A 606 4.72 18.44 -6.79
C PHE A 606 3.89 19.36 -7.70
N ASN A 607 2.82 18.78 -8.28
CA ASN A 607 1.84 19.48 -9.10
C ASN A 607 2.36 19.98 -10.46
N GLN A 608 3.59 19.62 -10.82
CA GLN A 608 4.23 19.95 -12.09
C GLN A 608 4.76 18.65 -12.70
N TRP A 609 4.03 18.15 -13.68
CA TRP A 609 4.25 16.81 -14.21
C TRP A 609 4.84 16.85 -15.61
N THR A 610 5.67 15.86 -15.93
CA THR A 610 6.03 15.56 -17.32
C THR A 610 4.78 15.35 -18.16
N HIS A 611 4.79 15.77 -19.43
CA HIS A 611 3.63 15.62 -20.33
C HIS A 611 3.49 14.20 -20.89
N SER A 612 4.60 13.49 -21.07
CA SER A 612 4.66 12.16 -21.66
C SER A 612 5.84 11.35 -21.10
N VAL A 613 5.89 10.06 -21.45
CA VAL A 613 6.98 9.14 -21.07
C VAL A 613 8.35 9.63 -21.54
N ALA A 614 8.44 10.26 -22.72
CA ALA A 614 9.69 10.82 -23.24
C ALA A 614 10.23 11.99 -22.39
N GLY A 615 9.36 12.66 -21.62
CA GLY A 615 9.78 13.73 -20.71
C GLY A 615 10.40 13.22 -19.41
N LEU A 616 10.28 11.93 -19.09
CA LEU A 616 10.80 11.35 -17.85
C LEU A 616 12.33 11.39 -17.83
N PHE A 617 12.93 11.68 -16.67
CA PHE A 617 14.38 11.67 -16.47
C PHE A 617 15.05 10.38 -16.98
N ARG A 618 14.44 9.22 -16.70
CA ARG A 618 14.92 7.90 -17.14
C ARG A 618 14.86 7.65 -18.66
N MET A 619 14.12 8.47 -19.41
CA MET A 619 13.96 8.33 -20.86
C MET A 619 14.60 9.48 -21.64
N ARG A 620 15.07 10.52 -20.95
CA ARG A 620 15.58 11.74 -21.58
C ARG A 620 17.05 11.54 -21.97
N THR A 621 17.41 12.10 -23.12
CA THR A 621 18.78 12.25 -23.57
C THR A 621 19.19 13.72 -23.60
N ASP A 622 20.49 13.95 -23.69
CA ASP A 622 21.01 15.24 -24.16
C ASP A 622 20.89 15.39 -25.70
N ASP A 623 21.48 16.46 -26.23
CA ASP A 623 21.42 16.80 -27.66
C ASP A 623 22.25 15.87 -28.57
N VAL A 624 23.07 14.98 -27.99
CA VAL A 624 23.91 14.02 -28.73
C VAL A 624 23.50 12.56 -28.48
N GLY A 625 22.40 12.34 -27.76
CA GLY A 625 21.81 11.03 -27.54
C GLY A 625 22.37 10.24 -26.34
N LEU A 626 23.15 10.86 -25.45
CA LEU A 626 23.49 10.24 -24.17
C LEU A 626 22.30 10.32 -23.23
N MET A 627 21.94 9.18 -22.61
CA MET A 627 20.85 9.16 -21.65
C MET A 627 21.26 9.88 -20.37
N CYS A 628 20.35 10.67 -19.79
CA CYS A 628 20.65 11.42 -18.56
C CYS A 628 21.10 10.49 -17.42
N GLU A 629 20.49 9.30 -17.29
CA GLU A 629 20.85 8.33 -16.25
C GLU A 629 22.24 7.68 -16.46
N ALA A 630 22.76 7.63 -17.69
CA ALA A 630 24.12 7.16 -17.95
C ALA A 630 25.14 8.05 -17.23
N CYS A 631 24.91 9.36 -17.23
CA CYS A 631 25.79 10.35 -16.62
C CYS A 631 25.45 10.64 -15.16
N HIS A 632 24.17 10.69 -14.81
CA HIS A 632 23.69 11.13 -13.50
C HIS A 632 23.33 9.99 -12.54
N GLY A 633 23.28 8.74 -13.01
CA GLY A 633 22.81 7.60 -12.25
C GLY A 633 21.29 7.43 -12.31
N ALA A 634 20.81 6.31 -11.79
CA ALA A 634 19.40 5.93 -11.79
C ALA A 634 18.52 6.91 -11.00
N THR A 635 17.26 7.05 -11.41
CA THR A 635 16.21 7.77 -10.68
C THR A 635 16.24 7.38 -9.20
N HIS A 636 16.18 8.33 -8.27
CA HIS A 636 16.31 8.14 -6.79
C HIS A 636 17.70 7.72 -6.28
N ALA A 637 18.65 7.39 -7.16
CA ALA A 637 20.04 7.04 -6.83
C ALA A 637 21.06 7.92 -7.59
N ASN A 638 20.66 9.16 -7.94
CA ASN A 638 21.51 10.10 -8.66
C ASN A 638 22.84 10.39 -7.93
N TYR A 639 23.93 10.52 -8.68
CA TYR A 639 25.26 10.78 -8.16
C TYR A 639 25.40 12.16 -7.50
N PRO A 640 26.18 12.29 -6.41
CA PRO A 640 26.73 11.19 -5.61
C PRO A 640 25.63 10.49 -4.79
N ALA A 641 25.56 9.16 -4.90
CA ALA A 641 24.65 8.34 -4.10
C ALA A 641 25.33 7.87 -2.80
N THR A 642 24.52 7.52 -1.79
CA THR A 642 25.02 6.95 -0.53
C THR A 642 24.24 5.69 -0.17
N ASN A 643 24.89 4.53 -0.27
CA ASN A 643 24.25 3.24 -0.04
C ASN A 643 24.65 2.63 1.31
N MET A 644 23.66 2.11 2.05
CA MET A 644 23.86 1.55 3.39
C MET A 644 24.57 0.18 3.39
N TYR A 645 24.61 -0.52 2.26
CA TYR A 645 25.36 -1.77 2.07
C TYR A 645 26.76 -1.53 1.48
N GLY A 646 27.19 -0.28 1.40
CA GLY A 646 28.49 0.09 0.85
C GLY A 646 28.41 1.51 0.33
N LYS A 647 29.04 2.46 1.00
CA LYS A 647 28.81 3.91 0.80
C LYS A 647 28.91 4.39 -0.65
N ASP A 648 29.71 3.70 -1.46
CA ASP A 648 29.97 4.00 -2.87
C ASP A 648 29.55 2.87 -3.83
N ARG A 649 28.74 1.91 -3.37
CA ARG A 649 28.26 0.76 -4.16
C ARG A 649 27.48 1.18 -5.41
N ASP A 650 26.70 2.25 -5.33
CA ASP A 650 26.02 2.82 -6.50
C ASP A 650 26.95 3.67 -7.37
N ASN A 651 28.05 4.20 -6.82
CA ASN A 651 28.94 5.14 -7.50
C ASN A 651 30.06 4.44 -8.29
N ILE A 652 29.90 3.15 -8.65
CA ILE A 652 30.97 2.39 -9.32
C ILE A 652 31.35 3.01 -10.67
N PRO A 653 30.42 3.30 -11.61
CA PRO A 653 30.81 3.90 -12.90
C PRO A 653 31.57 5.24 -12.77
N PRO A 654 31.12 6.25 -12.00
CA PRO A 654 31.89 7.48 -11.88
C PRO A 654 33.22 7.28 -11.15
N LEU A 655 33.31 6.40 -10.16
CA LEU A 655 34.59 6.11 -9.53
C LEU A 655 35.56 5.39 -10.47
N GLN A 656 35.07 4.47 -11.30
CA GLN A 656 35.85 3.77 -12.32
C GLN A 656 36.48 4.75 -13.31
N TYR A 657 35.68 5.64 -13.88
CA TYR A 657 36.09 6.41 -15.04
C TYR A 657 36.77 7.75 -14.70
N GLN A 658 36.44 8.36 -13.56
CA GLN A 658 36.98 9.68 -13.19
C GLN A 658 37.57 9.74 -11.76
N GLY A 659 37.54 8.64 -11.00
CA GLY A 659 38.10 8.59 -9.64
C GLY A 659 37.34 9.41 -8.59
N ILE A 660 36.20 9.99 -8.97
CA ILE A 660 35.33 10.80 -8.11
C ILE A 660 33.86 10.36 -8.29
N ASN A 661 33.08 10.37 -7.23
CA ASN A 661 31.70 9.85 -7.21
C ASN A 661 30.62 10.82 -7.74
N LEU A 662 31.00 11.80 -8.54
CA LEU A 662 30.10 12.81 -9.09
C LEU A 662 29.53 12.36 -10.44
N PRO A 663 28.51 13.05 -11.01
CA PRO A 663 28.06 12.78 -12.37
C PRO A 663 29.22 12.71 -13.37
N ILE A 664 29.08 11.88 -14.40
CA ILE A 664 30.10 11.69 -15.44
C ILE A 664 30.41 13.02 -16.12
N GLY A 665 31.69 13.38 -16.21
CA GLY A 665 32.14 14.65 -16.78
C GLY A 665 32.06 15.85 -15.83
N ALA A 666 31.61 15.67 -14.59
CA ALA A 666 31.57 16.74 -13.59
C ALA A 666 32.96 17.34 -13.32
N ASN A 667 32.99 18.62 -12.92
CA ASN A 667 34.21 19.42 -12.72
C ASN A 667 35.06 19.55 -14.01
N ASN A 668 34.40 19.79 -15.15
CA ASN A 668 35.05 19.99 -16.45
C ASN A 668 35.92 18.80 -16.91
N ASN A 669 35.52 17.57 -16.57
CA ASN A 669 36.27 16.37 -16.94
C ASN A 669 35.89 15.86 -18.35
N CYS A 670 35.85 16.76 -19.33
CA CYS A 670 35.51 16.44 -20.72
C CYS A 670 36.50 15.46 -21.35
N ALA A 671 37.75 15.48 -20.88
CA ALA A 671 38.84 14.58 -21.29
C ALA A 671 38.56 13.08 -21.04
N LEU A 672 37.50 12.74 -20.30
CA LEU A 672 37.06 11.36 -20.17
C LEU A 672 36.64 10.76 -21.52
N CYS A 673 35.84 11.50 -22.29
CA CYS A 673 35.35 11.06 -23.59
C CYS A 673 36.08 11.75 -24.74
N HIS A 674 36.40 13.04 -24.59
CA HIS A 674 37.01 13.84 -25.64
C HIS A 674 38.54 13.73 -25.64
N THR A 675 39.14 13.57 -26.82
CA THR A 675 40.60 13.56 -26.99
C THR A 675 41.19 14.96 -27.18
N VAL A 676 40.35 15.99 -27.20
CA VAL A 676 40.72 17.40 -27.31
C VAL A 676 40.12 18.20 -26.15
N GLU A 677 40.72 19.35 -25.85
CA GLU A 677 40.18 20.27 -24.86
C GLU A 677 38.87 20.89 -25.38
N MET A 678 37.85 20.92 -24.52
CA MET A 678 36.53 21.42 -24.86
C MET A 678 36.31 22.76 -24.15
N GLU A 679 36.00 23.81 -24.92
CA GLU A 679 35.65 25.14 -24.39
C GLU A 679 34.14 25.29 -24.15
N ASP A 680 33.32 24.61 -24.95
CA ASP A 680 31.86 24.59 -24.88
C ASP A 680 31.34 23.17 -24.66
N SER A 681 30.15 23.05 -24.08
CA SER A 681 29.47 21.77 -23.84
C SER A 681 28.18 21.67 -24.66
N VAL A 682 28.13 20.68 -25.55
CA VAL A 682 26.91 20.28 -26.29
C VAL A 682 25.91 19.48 -25.45
N HIS A 683 26.29 19.08 -24.24
CA HIS A 683 25.43 18.29 -23.34
C HIS A 683 24.48 19.19 -22.54
N HIS A 684 25.02 20.08 -21.71
CA HIS A 684 24.32 21.26 -21.17
C HIS A 684 25.31 22.22 -20.48
N PRO A 685 25.01 23.53 -20.36
CA PRO A 685 25.94 24.52 -19.80
C PRO A 685 26.46 24.22 -18.39
N ASN A 686 25.63 23.58 -17.55
CA ASN A 686 26.01 23.26 -16.17
C ASN A 686 27.14 22.20 -16.03
N MET A 687 27.61 21.58 -17.13
CA MET A 687 28.80 20.72 -17.11
C MET A 687 30.12 21.50 -16.99
N LEU A 688 30.14 22.76 -17.45
CA LEU A 688 31.32 23.62 -17.48
C LEU A 688 31.63 24.29 -16.11
N HIS A 689 30.87 23.93 -15.08
CA HIS A 689 31.02 24.48 -13.73
C HIS A 689 31.44 23.40 -12.74
N GLU A 690 32.09 23.85 -11.67
CA GLU A 690 32.42 22.99 -10.54
C GLU A 690 31.14 22.52 -9.84
N PHE A 691 31.11 21.25 -9.44
CA PHE A 691 29.97 20.68 -8.73
C PHE A 691 29.70 21.44 -7.44
N ARG A 692 28.47 21.96 -7.31
CA ARG A 692 28.11 22.95 -6.28
C ARG A 692 28.20 22.41 -4.85
N ASN A 693 27.91 21.13 -4.64
CA ASN A 693 27.87 20.49 -3.32
C ASN A 693 29.14 19.67 -3.05
N ARG A 694 30.30 20.33 -3.13
CA ARG A 694 31.63 19.69 -3.00
C ARG A 694 31.80 18.84 -1.75
N GLN A 695 31.14 19.19 -0.66
CA GLN A 695 31.14 18.42 0.58
C GLN A 695 30.58 16.99 0.45
N LEU A 696 29.82 16.71 -0.62
CA LEU A 696 29.30 15.39 -0.94
C LEU A 696 30.27 14.58 -1.82
N SER A 697 31.21 15.27 -2.48
CA SER A 697 32.22 14.68 -3.35
C SER A 697 33.23 13.89 -2.53
N ARG A 698 33.60 12.73 -3.06
CA ARG A 698 34.62 11.84 -2.50
C ARG A 698 35.52 11.35 -3.63
N THR A 699 36.81 11.31 -3.35
CA THR A 699 37.81 10.71 -4.25
C THR A 699 38.14 9.30 -3.78
N ILE A 700 38.62 8.43 -4.67
CA ILE A 700 39.26 7.18 -4.26
C ILE A 700 40.46 7.56 -3.39
N GLN A 701 40.33 7.40 -2.07
CA GLN A 701 41.50 7.38 -1.21
C GLN A 701 42.21 6.06 -1.53
N GLY A 702 43.44 6.14 -2.04
CA GLY A 702 44.34 5.00 -2.03
C GLY A 702 44.43 4.40 -0.62
N PRO A 703 44.86 3.14 -0.47
CA PRO A 703 44.94 2.48 0.83
C PRO A 703 45.64 3.40 1.82
N SER A 704 45.00 3.68 2.95
CA SER A 704 45.59 4.50 4.00
C SER A 704 46.86 3.82 4.50
N GLU A 705 48.02 4.35 4.13
CA GLU A 705 49.26 4.07 4.86
C GLU A 705 49.15 4.74 6.24
N SER A 706 48.70 3.97 7.24
CA SER A 706 49.19 4.01 8.63
C SER A 706 48.61 2.85 9.43
#